data_AF-A0A3B8RGH5-F1
#
_entry.id   AF-A0A3B8RGH5-F1
#
_cell.length_a   1.000
_cell.length_b   1.000
_cell.length_c   1.000
_cell.angle_alpha   90.00
_cell.angle_beta   90.00
_cell.angle_gamma   90.00
#
_symmetry.space_group_name_H-M   'P 1'
#
loop_
_entity.id
_entity.type
_entity.pdbx_description
1 polymer ?
#
loop_
_entity_poly.entity_id
_entity_poly.type
_entity_poly.pdbx_seq_one_letter_code
_entity_poly.pdbx_strand_id
1 'polypeptide(L)'
;ACWDLGLDVGHAVRSVTHCLKESRSDLTVQTSLLEARQLTGPPERMAELMRGLHQQQDAPTFFEAKRQEMRQRHLRFDDSPYSLEPHVKESPGGLRDLQLLIWLARAAGMPASWLELSQVGVLTREEYKTLQQAQRLLSMIRISLHRLSARREDRLVFDLQVRVAQDLGIGAQGARRASEALMQRYYMAAKRVCQMRSILMQLIESYLFDRQVKHGERLDDEFVIRDDMLALKDPGLIDRDLSVVFRAFLRTMEHQSLRGMAPDLLRAIWLARPRMDAGFRKLATNRAHFMQMLIQGRGITKVLHDMNQWSVLGRYLPEWRRIVGRMQHDLFHVYTVDQHILTVLRNVERFALPEHVHEFPLCSELMAVMDRPWRLTIAALYHDIAKGRGGDHSNLGAIDVRRFCRAHGVSTEDSALIQWLVEQHLAMSSVAQKQDISDPDVVEQFATFVANEERLNALYLLTVADIRGTSPKVWNSWKGKLLEDLYRSTKKILSGERVSAQHRLDSKRKEAIRLLHLVPLLDRDYAAFWSRLDSAYFVRHDAADIAWHTRVLYRQFESQEPVVRARLAPEGGGFQVLVYTADQAQLFARITRYFDSRSISVQHAHVHTLRGARALDSFIVSHPDHEGNYRELLTLVESELKAHLIRN
;
A
#
# COMPACT_ATOMS: atom_id res chain seq x y z
N ALA A 1 -14.84 -27.28 -35.18
CA ALA A 1 -13.38 -27.16 -34.97
C ALA A 1 -13.01 -26.16 -33.87
N CYS A 2 -13.26 -24.85 -34.01
CA CYS A 2 -12.85 -23.87 -32.97
C CYS A 2 -13.53 -24.10 -31.62
N TRP A 3 -14.85 -24.36 -31.58
CA TRP A 3 -15.56 -24.69 -30.34
C TRP A 3 -15.15 -26.05 -29.76
N ASP A 4 -14.86 -27.04 -30.61
CA ASP A 4 -14.37 -28.36 -30.18
C ASP A 4 -12.98 -28.27 -29.52
N LEU A 5 -12.18 -27.26 -29.91
CA LEU A 5 -10.90 -26.92 -29.28
C LEU A 5 -11.06 -26.06 -28.00
N GLY A 6 -12.29 -25.76 -27.57
CA GLY A 6 -12.58 -24.93 -26.41
C GLY A 6 -12.28 -23.43 -26.60
N LEU A 7 -12.16 -22.96 -27.85
CA LEU A 7 -11.95 -21.54 -28.12
C LEU A 7 -13.27 -20.77 -27.97
N ASP A 8 -13.22 -19.70 -27.17
CA ASP A 8 -14.31 -18.74 -27.01
C ASP A 8 -14.33 -17.78 -28.22
N VAL A 9 -15.05 -18.17 -29.28
CA VAL A 9 -15.13 -17.43 -30.54
C VAL A 9 -16.51 -16.81 -30.69
N GLY A 10 -16.57 -15.47 -30.72
CA GLY A 10 -17.75 -14.75 -31.18
C GLY A 10 -17.91 -14.91 -32.69
N HIS A 11 -19.13 -15.23 -33.15
CA HIS A 11 -19.44 -15.31 -34.58
C HIS A 11 -20.57 -14.33 -34.93
N ALA A 12 -20.48 -13.72 -36.11
CA ALA A 12 -21.53 -12.86 -36.64
C ALA A 12 -21.49 -12.91 -38.19
N VAL A 13 -22.67 -12.96 -38.81
CA VAL A 13 -22.82 -12.87 -40.26
C VAL A 13 -23.40 -11.50 -40.58
N ARG A 14 -22.62 -10.65 -41.26
CA ARG A 14 -22.98 -9.26 -41.54
C ARG A 14 -22.60 -8.89 -42.97
N SER A 15 -23.42 -8.07 -43.62
CA SER A 15 -23.02 -7.35 -44.83
C SER A 15 -22.04 -6.24 -44.48
N VAL A 16 -21.34 -5.68 -45.48
CA VAL A 16 -20.46 -4.51 -45.27
C VAL A 16 -21.23 -3.36 -44.61
N THR A 17 -22.43 -3.05 -45.12
CA THR A 17 -23.30 -2.01 -44.55
C THR A 17 -23.67 -2.26 -43.08
N HIS A 18 -23.98 -3.52 -42.72
CA HIS A 18 -24.24 -3.88 -41.32
C HIS A 18 -22.98 -3.74 -40.45
N CYS A 19 -21.81 -4.15 -40.93
CA CYS A 19 -20.56 -3.94 -40.20
C CYS A 19 -20.30 -2.45 -39.93
N LEU A 20 -20.52 -1.58 -40.92
CA LEU A 20 -20.32 -0.14 -40.77
C LEU A 20 -21.30 0.46 -39.76
N LYS A 21 -22.58 0.05 -39.79
CA LYS A 21 -23.61 0.50 -38.84
C LYS A 21 -23.27 0.09 -37.40
N GLU A 22 -22.97 -1.19 -37.20
CA GLU A 22 -22.64 -1.75 -35.88
C GLU A 22 -21.37 -1.13 -35.30
N SER A 23 -20.38 -0.85 -36.15
CA SER A 23 -19.16 -0.14 -35.77
C SER A 23 -19.41 1.27 -35.24
N ARG A 24 -20.52 1.93 -35.60
CA ARG A 24 -20.86 3.26 -35.05
C ARG A 24 -21.55 3.18 -33.70
N SER A 25 -22.31 2.11 -33.47
CA SER A 25 -23.11 1.94 -32.25
C SER A 25 -22.36 1.24 -31.12
N ASP A 26 -21.34 0.43 -31.43
CA ASP A 26 -20.62 -0.38 -30.45
C ASP A 26 -19.11 -0.25 -30.60
N LEU A 27 -18.47 0.35 -29.59
CA LEU A 27 -17.02 0.52 -29.50
C LEU A 27 -16.26 -0.81 -29.56
N THR A 28 -16.83 -1.89 -29.04
CA THR A 28 -16.24 -3.24 -29.07
C THR A 28 -16.19 -3.77 -30.50
N VAL A 29 -17.27 -3.57 -31.27
CA VAL A 29 -17.33 -3.94 -32.69
C VAL A 29 -16.35 -3.08 -33.49
N GLN A 30 -16.32 -1.76 -33.27
CA GLN A 30 -15.36 -0.86 -33.91
C GLN A 30 -13.91 -1.32 -33.66
N THR A 31 -13.57 -1.63 -32.41
CA THR A 31 -12.24 -2.11 -32.03
C THR A 31 -11.89 -3.42 -32.73
N SER A 32 -12.84 -4.36 -32.79
CA SER A 32 -12.65 -5.65 -33.44
C SER A 32 -12.42 -5.52 -34.94
N LEU A 33 -13.16 -4.60 -35.60
CA LEU A 33 -13.04 -4.33 -37.03
C LEU A 33 -11.75 -3.58 -37.39
N LEU A 34 -11.22 -2.74 -36.49
CA LEU A 34 -9.89 -2.11 -36.66
C LEU A 34 -8.73 -3.11 -36.72
N GLU A 35 -8.96 -4.35 -36.26
CA GLU A 35 -7.99 -5.45 -36.34
C GLU A 35 -8.38 -6.54 -37.34
N ALA A 36 -9.35 -6.25 -38.22
CA ALA A 36 -9.83 -7.23 -39.17
C ALA A 36 -8.70 -7.73 -40.08
N ARG A 37 -8.65 -9.05 -40.24
CA ARG A 37 -7.75 -9.73 -41.18
C ARG A 37 -8.57 -10.64 -42.07
N GLN A 38 -8.30 -10.61 -43.37
CA GLN A 38 -8.96 -11.51 -44.31
C GLN A 38 -8.39 -12.92 -44.14
N LEU A 39 -9.26 -13.88 -43.86
CA LEU A 39 -8.87 -15.30 -43.80
C LEU A 39 -9.17 -16.02 -45.12
N THR A 40 -10.28 -15.66 -45.78
CA THR A 40 -10.72 -16.22 -47.06
C THR A 40 -11.75 -15.28 -47.73
N GLY A 41 -12.15 -15.58 -48.97
CA GLY A 41 -13.18 -14.87 -49.72
C GLY A 41 -12.65 -13.75 -50.64
N PRO A 42 -13.56 -12.98 -51.30
CA PRO A 42 -13.19 -11.95 -52.27
C PRO A 42 -12.49 -10.74 -51.63
N PRO A 43 -11.28 -10.36 -52.07
CA PRO A 43 -10.52 -9.24 -51.49
C PRO A 43 -11.20 -7.89 -51.67
N GLU A 44 -12.05 -7.73 -52.70
CA GLU A 44 -12.77 -6.48 -52.96
C GLU A 44 -13.73 -6.14 -51.82
N ARG A 45 -14.35 -7.15 -51.19
CA ARG A 45 -15.26 -6.97 -50.05
C ARG A 45 -14.52 -6.51 -48.79
N MET A 46 -13.34 -7.05 -48.54
CA MET A 46 -12.49 -6.58 -47.45
C MET A 46 -12.05 -5.14 -47.70
N ALA A 47 -11.61 -4.81 -48.92
CA ALA A 47 -11.23 -3.45 -49.27
C ALA A 47 -12.41 -2.46 -49.15
N GLU A 48 -13.61 -2.85 -49.56
CA GLU A 48 -14.86 -2.08 -49.38
C GLU A 48 -15.12 -1.79 -47.90
N LEU A 49 -15.05 -2.82 -47.04
CA LEU A 49 -15.21 -2.68 -45.60
C LEU A 49 -14.17 -1.74 -44.98
N MET A 50 -12.88 -1.96 -45.27
CA MET A 50 -11.80 -1.14 -44.70
C MET A 50 -11.88 0.32 -45.14
N ARG A 51 -12.23 0.59 -46.41
CA ARG A 51 -12.48 1.97 -46.88
C ARG A 51 -13.64 2.61 -46.14
N GLY A 52 -14.76 1.91 -45.99
CA GLY A 52 -15.91 2.40 -45.26
C GLY A 52 -15.61 2.70 -43.80
N LEU A 53 -14.83 1.83 -43.14
CA LEU A 53 -14.40 2.02 -41.75
C LEU A 53 -13.49 3.25 -41.60
N HIS A 54 -12.53 3.41 -42.51
CA HIS A 54 -11.63 4.57 -42.50
C HIS A 54 -12.38 5.89 -42.71
N GLN A 55 -13.33 5.93 -43.64
CA GLN A 55 -14.12 7.13 -43.94
C GLN A 55 -15.01 7.59 -42.77
N GLN A 56 -15.49 6.65 -41.93
CA GLN A 56 -16.33 6.98 -40.77
C GLN A 56 -15.54 7.08 -39.45
N GLN A 57 -14.21 6.98 -39.50
CA GLN A 57 -13.39 6.94 -38.31
C GLN A 57 -13.32 8.34 -37.67
N ASP A 58 -13.90 8.48 -36.49
CA ASP A 58 -13.71 9.64 -35.61
C ASP A 58 -12.64 9.29 -34.57
N ALA A 59 -11.38 9.63 -34.88
CA ALA A 59 -10.24 9.29 -34.05
C ALA A 59 -10.24 9.98 -32.67
N PRO A 60 -10.54 11.29 -32.55
CA PRO A 60 -10.71 11.96 -31.25
C PRO A 60 -11.79 11.31 -30.36
N THR A 61 -12.97 11.03 -30.91
CA THR A 61 -14.05 10.38 -30.12
C THR A 61 -13.67 8.96 -29.72
N PHE A 62 -13.04 8.19 -30.62
CA PHE A 62 -12.55 6.86 -30.31
C PHE A 62 -11.49 6.88 -29.21
N PHE A 63 -10.57 7.85 -29.25
CA PHE A 63 -9.53 8.04 -28.24
C PHE A 63 -10.13 8.28 -26.86
N GLU A 64 -11.09 9.19 -26.75
CA GLU A 64 -11.74 9.49 -25.47
C GLU A 64 -12.50 8.28 -24.91
N ALA A 65 -13.28 7.60 -25.76
CA ALA A 65 -14.01 6.41 -25.36
C ALA A 65 -13.07 5.31 -24.84
N LYS A 66 -11.94 5.09 -25.53
CA LYS A 66 -10.93 4.11 -25.11
C LYS A 66 -10.12 4.53 -23.89
N ARG A 67 -9.87 5.82 -23.70
CA ARG A 67 -9.27 6.36 -22.48
C ARG A 67 -10.17 6.11 -21.27
N GLN A 68 -11.49 6.28 -21.42
CA GLN A 68 -12.46 5.98 -20.36
C GLN A 68 -12.54 4.47 -20.07
N GLU A 69 -12.65 3.62 -21.10
CA GLU A 69 -12.64 2.14 -20.96
C GLU A 69 -11.39 1.67 -20.20
N MET A 70 -10.22 2.24 -20.52
CA MET A 70 -8.97 1.97 -19.82
C MET A 70 -9.05 2.36 -18.35
N ARG A 71 -9.48 3.59 -18.02
CA ARG A 71 -9.57 4.05 -16.63
C ARG A 71 -10.49 3.17 -15.80
N GLN A 72 -11.68 2.84 -16.32
CA GLN A 72 -12.62 1.94 -15.66
C GLN A 72 -12.03 0.54 -15.45
N ARG A 73 -11.30 0.02 -16.44
CA ARG A 73 -10.60 -1.26 -16.32
C ARG A 73 -9.53 -1.21 -15.24
N HIS A 74 -8.68 -0.18 -15.20
CA HIS A 74 -7.62 -0.06 -14.19
C HIS A 74 -8.18 0.09 -12.78
N LEU A 75 -9.28 0.82 -12.59
CA LEU A 75 -9.98 0.93 -11.30
C LEU A 75 -10.46 -0.41 -10.75
N ARG A 76 -10.87 -1.36 -11.61
CA ARG A 76 -11.22 -2.73 -11.18
C ARG A 76 -10.03 -3.55 -10.67
N PHE A 77 -8.80 -3.05 -10.84
CA PHE A 77 -7.55 -3.66 -10.40
C PHE A 77 -6.69 -2.67 -9.59
N ASP A 78 -7.35 -1.84 -8.76
CA ASP A 78 -6.74 -0.90 -7.82
C ASP A 78 -5.75 0.11 -8.43
N ASP A 79 -5.86 0.37 -9.74
CA ASP A 79 -4.96 1.22 -10.53
C ASP A 79 -3.47 0.89 -10.35
N SER A 80 -3.16 -0.38 -10.02
CA SER A 80 -1.80 -0.81 -9.72
C SER A 80 -1.39 -2.05 -10.53
N PRO A 81 -0.21 -2.03 -11.18
CA PRO A 81 0.37 -3.23 -11.77
C PRO A 81 0.98 -4.17 -10.71
N TYR A 82 1.06 -3.73 -9.44
CA TYR A 82 1.89 -4.35 -8.41
C TYR A 82 1.13 -5.29 -7.45
N SER A 83 -0.10 -5.69 -7.80
CA SER A 83 -0.84 -6.72 -7.05
C SER A 83 -0.06 -8.04 -6.99
N LEU A 84 -0.17 -8.78 -5.88
CA LEU A 84 0.46 -10.09 -5.71
C LEU A 84 -0.14 -11.18 -6.61
N GLU A 85 -1.40 -11.03 -7.04
CA GLU A 85 -2.08 -11.94 -7.96
C GLU A 85 -2.62 -11.18 -9.19
N PRO A 86 -1.73 -10.63 -10.02
CA PRO A 86 -2.11 -9.68 -11.05
C PRO A 86 -2.79 -10.37 -12.23
N HIS A 87 -3.65 -9.62 -12.93
CA HIS A 87 -4.27 -10.07 -14.17
C HIS A 87 -3.39 -9.69 -15.35
N VAL A 88 -2.71 -10.67 -15.96
CA VAL A 88 -1.66 -10.47 -16.99
C VAL A 88 -2.17 -9.71 -18.22
N LYS A 89 -3.47 -9.83 -18.50
CA LYS A 89 -4.14 -9.12 -19.59
C LYS A 89 -4.70 -7.74 -19.20
N GLU A 90 -5.50 -7.65 -18.14
CA GLU A 90 -6.38 -6.50 -17.90
C GLU A 90 -5.83 -5.49 -16.87
N SER A 91 -4.94 -5.91 -15.96
CA SER A 91 -4.28 -5.01 -15.00
C SER A 91 -3.50 -3.89 -15.72
N PRO A 92 -3.24 -2.75 -15.06
CA PRO A 92 -2.32 -1.73 -15.58
C PRO A 92 -1.00 -2.35 -16.04
N GLY A 93 -0.52 -1.94 -17.21
CA GLY A 93 0.70 -2.50 -17.80
C GLY A 93 0.55 -3.90 -18.39
N GLY A 94 -0.65 -4.48 -18.38
CA GLY A 94 -0.95 -5.77 -18.98
C GLY A 94 -1.07 -5.73 -20.51
N LEU A 95 -1.37 -6.89 -21.12
CA LEU A 95 -1.51 -7.02 -22.58
C LEU A 95 -2.56 -6.07 -23.19
N ARG A 96 -3.62 -5.74 -22.45
CA ARG A 96 -4.65 -4.83 -22.94
C ARG A 96 -4.16 -3.39 -23.10
N ASP A 97 -3.20 -2.94 -22.28
CA ASP A 97 -2.58 -1.61 -22.45
C ASP A 97 -1.75 -1.56 -23.75
N LEU A 98 -1.08 -2.66 -24.09
CA LEU A 98 -0.37 -2.78 -25.37
C LEU A 98 -1.32 -2.76 -26.57
N GLN A 99 -2.43 -3.50 -26.48
CA GLN A 99 -3.46 -3.52 -27.52
C GLN A 99 -4.10 -2.15 -27.71
N LEU A 100 -4.44 -1.48 -26.60
CA LEU A 100 -4.97 -0.12 -26.61
C LEU A 100 -4.10 0.83 -27.44
N LEU A 101 -2.80 0.83 -27.23
CA LEU A 101 -1.88 1.70 -27.94
C LEU A 101 -1.88 1.44 -29.46
N ILE A 102 -1.94 0.17 -29.89
CA ILE A 102 -2.07 -0.17 -31.31
C ILE A 102 -3.43 0.25 -31.87
N TRP A 103 -4.52 0.07 -31.13
CA TRP A 103 -5.85 0.50 -31.55
C TRP A 103 -5.94 2.02 -31.71
N LEU A 104 -5.38 2.77 -30.77
CA LEU A 104 -5.33 4.23 -30.84
C LEU A 104 -4.47 4.70 -32.02
N ALA A 105 -3.31 4.08 -32.25
CA ALA A 105 -2.47 4.38 -33.40
C ALA A 105 -3.22 4.14 -34.72
N ARG A 106 -3.88 2.98 -34.88
CA ARG A 106 -4.68 2.67 -36.09
C ARG A 106 -5.83 3.64 -36.28
N ALA A 107 -6.55 3.96 -35.21
CA ALA A 107 -7.64 4.93 -35.24
C ALA A 107 -7.14 6.32 -35.68
N ALA A 108 -5.93 6.70 -35.27
CA ALA A 108 -5.26 7.94 -35.69
C ALA A 108 -4.66 7.89 -37.10
N GLY A 109 -4.88 6.82 -37.88
CA GLY A 109 -4.30 6.66 -39.21
C GLY A 109 -2.81 6.31 -39.23
N MET A 110 -2.23 5.96 -38.07
CA MET A 110 -0.85 5.52 -37.96
C MET A 110 -0.73 4.01 -38.26
N PRO A 111 0.50 3.51 -38.51
CA PRO A 111 0.74 2.10 -38.77
C PRO A 111 0.31 1.15 -37.64
N ALA A 112 0.23 -0.13 -37.99
CA ALA A 112 -0.50 -1.17 -37.25
C ALA A 112 0.38 -2.07 -36.38
N SER A 113 1.69 -1.81 -36.31
CA SER A 113 2.67 -2.60 -35.57
C SER A 113 3.76 -1.75 -34.90
N TRP A 114 4.40 -2.30 -33.86
CA TRP A 114 5.49 -1.59 -33.16
C TRP A 114 6.69 -1.25 -34.05
N LEU A 115 6.99 -2.10 -35.03
CA LEU A 115 8.10 -1.89 -35.95
C LEU A 115 7.80 -0.69 -36.85
N GLU A 116 6.62 -0.65 -37.44
CA GLU A 116 6.21 0.44 -38.33
C GLU A 116 6.10 1.77 -37.56
N LEU A 117 5.54 1.75 -36.34
CA LEU A 117 5.52 2.92 -35.46
C LEU A 117 6.92 3.46 -35.16
N SER A 118 7.92 2.59 -35.12
CA SER A 118 9.32 3.01 -34.99
C SER A 118 9.87 3.58 -36.29
N GLN A 119 9.53 3.00 -37.44
CA GLN A 119 9.96 3.47 -38.76
C GLN A 119 9.41 4.86 -39.09
N VAL A 120 8.20 5.20 -38.64
CA VAL A 120 7.59 6.53 -38.81
C VAL A 120 7.93 7.52 -37.69
N GLY A 121 8.84 7.16 -36.77
CA GLY A 121 9.36 8.07 -35.74
C GLY A 121 8.46 8.29 -34.52
N VAL A 122 7.32 7.61 -34.41
CA VAL A 122 6.46 7.67 -33.20
C VAL A 122 7.15 7.00 -32.01
N LEU A 123 7.85 5.88 -32.28
CA LEU A 123 8.67 5.16 -31.32
C LEU A 123 10.16 5.27 -31.64
N THR A 124 10.97 5.46 -30.62
CA THR A 124 12.40 5.18 -30.71
C THR A 124 12.66 3.67 -30.79
N ARG A 125 13.84 3.29 -31.30
CA ARG A 125 14.24 1.89 -31.43
C ARG A 125 14.26 1.17 -30.08
N GLU A 126 14.65 1.87 -29.03
CA GLU A 126 14.72 1.39 -27.65
C GLU A 126 13.33 1.16 -27.05
N GLU A 127 12.37 2.06 -27.30
CA GLU A 127 10.97 1.91 -26.89
C GLU A 127 10.33 0.71 -27.59
N TYR A 128 10.52 0.58 -28.92
CA TYR A 128 10.08 -0.58 -29.70
C TYR A 128 10.57 -1.91 -29.09
N LYS A 129 11.89 -2.04 -28.88
CA LYS A 129 12.49 -3.26 -28.30
C LYS A 129 11.92 -3.55 -26.92
N THR A 130 11.71 -2.51 -26.10
CA THR A 130 11.18 -2.64 -24.75
C THR A 130 9.74 -3.16 -24.76
N LEU A 131 8.89 -2.58 -25.60
CA LEU A 131 7.49 -3.01 -25.76
C LEU A 131 7.38 -4.44 -26.30
N GLN A 132 8.18 -4.78 -27.30
CA GLN A 132 8.22 -6.13 -27.88
C GLN A 132 8.63 -7.18 -26.83
N GLN A 133 9.65 -6.89 -26.02
CA GLN A 133 10.10 -7.78 -24.94
C GLN A 133 9.03 -7.95 -23.86
N ALA A 134 8.38 -6.85 -23.45
CA ALA A 134 7.30 -6.89 -22.47
C ALA A 134 6.10 -7.70 -22.99
N GLN A 135 5.66 -7.44 -24.22
CA GLN A 135 4.58 -8.19 -24.86
C GLN A 135 4.89 -9.69 -24.92
N ARG A 136 6.12 -10.05 -25.32
CA ARG A 136 6.55 -11.45 -25.40
C ARG A 136 6.48 -12.12 -24.04
N LEU A 137 7.04 -11.48 -23.00
CA LEU A 137 7.01 -12.05 -21.64
C LEU A 137 5.58 -12.23 -21.13
N LEU A 138 4.74 -11.19 -21.20
CA LEU A 138 3.36 -11.25 -20.74
C LEU A 138 2.55 -12.31 -21.50
N SER A 139 2.79 -12.45 -22.80
CA SER A 139 2.16 -13.50 -23.62
C SER A 139 2.61 -14.90 -23.19
N MET A 140 3.91 -15.10 -22.94
CA MET A 140 4.44 -16.38 -22.47
C MET A 140 3.87 -16.77 -21.09
N ILE A 141 3.77 -15.82 -20.16
CA ILE A 141 3.12 -16.04 -18.86
C ILE A 141 1.66 -16.47 -19.06
N ARG A 142 0.91 -15.75 -19.90
CA ARG A 142 -0.50 -16.06 -20.18
C ARG A 142 -0.68 -17.43 -20.84
N ILE A 143 0.17 -17.79 -21.82
CA ILE A 143 0.15 -19.10 -22.46
C ILE A 143 0.42 -20.20 -21.43
N SER A 144 1.43 -20.01 -20.58
CA SER A 144 1.76 -20.95 -19.50
C SER A 144 0.59 -21.14 -18.53
N LEU A 145 -0.06 -20.05 -18.11
CA LEU A 145 -1.27 -20.10 -17.27
C LEU A 145 -2.39 -20.94 -17.89
N HIS A 146 -2.70 -20.72 -19.17
CA HIS A 146 -3.76 -21.47 -19.86
C HIS A 146 -3.41 -22.94 -19.98
N ARG A 147 -2.15 -23.24 -20.31
CA ARG A 147 -1.65 -24.62 -20.48
C ARG A 147 -1.63 -25.39 -19.16
N LEU A 148 -1.22 -24.75 -18.06
CA LEU A 148 -1.10 -25.37 -16.73
C LEU A 148 -2.44 -25.50 -16.00
N SER A 149 -3.40 -24.62 -16.29
CA SER A 149 -4.75 -24.66 -15.71
C SER A 149 -5.76 -25.41 -16.57
N ALA A 150 -5.42 -25.73 -17.83
CA ALA A 150 -6.31 -26.32 -18.83
C ALA A 150 -7.64 -25.56 -19.02
N ARG A 151 -7.65 -24.26 -18.70
CA ARG A 151 -8.79 -23.37 -18.84
C ARG A 151 -8.33 -21.95 -19.15
N ARG A 152 -9.29 -21.06 -19.43
CA ARG A 152 -9.02 -19.62 -19.49
C ARG A 152 -8.72 -19.11 -18.08
N GLU A 153 -7.44 -18.94 -17.77
CA GLU A 153 -6.96 -18.31 -16.55
C GLU A 153 -5.98 -17.20 -16.90
N ASP A 154 -6.36 -15.96 -16.61
CA ASP A 154 -5.53 -14.79 -16.95
C ASP A 154 -4.92 -14.14 -15.69
N ARG A 155 -5.21 -14.67 -14.50
CA ARG A 155 -4.63 -14.23 -13.22
C ARG A 155 -3.46 -15.11 -12.82
N LEU A 156 -2.38 -14.46 -12.40
CA LEU A 156 -1.19 -15.13 -11.90
C LEU A 156 -1.31 -15.38 -10.38
N VAL A 157 -2.25 -16.26 -10.02
CA VAL A 157 -2.53 -16.64 -8.62
C VAL A 157 -1.36 -17.39 -7.98
N PHE A 158 -1.24 -17.32 -6.65
CA PHE A 158 -0.11 -17.89 -5.89
C PHE A 158 0.19 -19.34 -6.26
N ASP A 159 -0.84 -20.19 -6.35
CA ASP A 159 -0.72 -21.63 -6.67
C ASP A 159 -0.11 -21.89 -8.05
N LEU A 160 -0.30 -20.97 -8.99
CA LEU A 160 0.22 -21.08 -10.35
C LEU A 160 1.60 -20.42 -10.52
N GLN A 161 1.97 -19.46 -9.67
CA GLN A 161 3.23 -18.72 -9.81
C GLN A 161 4.46 -19.63 -9.87
N VAL A 162 4.54 -20.63 -9.00
CA VAL A 162 5.68 -21.56 -8.96
C VAL A 162 5.72 -22.42 -10.22
N ARG A 163 4.56 -22.94 -10.65
CA ARG A 163 4.45 -23.81 -11.84
C ARG A 163 4.75 -23.05 -13.13
N VAL A 164 4.25 -21.82 -13.26
CA VAL A 164 4.55 -20.93 -14.39
C VAL A 164 6.03 -20.57 -14.42
N ALA A 165 6.65 -20.31 -13.27
CA ALA A 165 8.09 -20.05 -13.20
C ALA A 165 8.89 -21.24 -13.74
N GLN A 166 8.54 -22.47 -13.34
CA GLN A 166 9.18 -23.70 -13.84
C GLN A 166 8.96 -23.91 -15.34
N ASP A 167 7.74 -23.75 -15.84
CA ASP A 167 7.40 -23.89 -17.27
C ASP A 167 8.16 -22.89 -18.15
N LEU A 168 8.43 -21.69 -17.63
CA LEU A 168 9.24 -20.66 -18.30
C LEU A 168 10.76 -20.82 -18.07
N GLY A 169 11.22 -21.88 -17.40
CA GLY A 169 12.63 -22.12 -17.12
C GLY A 169 13.25 -21.11 -16.13
N ILE A 170 12.44 -20.51 -15.26
CA ILE A 170 12.88 -19.55 -14.25
C ILE A 170 13.22 -20.31 -12.97
N GLY A 171 14.51 -20.51 -12.74
CA GLY A 171 15.02 -21.10 -11.50
C GLY A 171 15.08 -20.09 -10.33
N ALA A 172 15.26 -20.63 -9.12
CA ALA A 172 15.60 -19.83 -7.95
C ALA A 172 16.93 -19.08 -8.17
N GLN A 173 17.05 -17.87 -7.60
CA GLN A 173 18.23 -17.02 -7.74
C GLN A 173 18.76 -16.62 -6.36
N GLY A 174 19.75 -17.35 -5.85
CA GLY A 174 20.26 -17.17 -4.49
C GLY A 174 19.16 -17.41 -3.46
N ALA A 175 18.89 -16.42 -2.61
CA ALA A 175 17.82 -16.48 -1.60
C ALA A 175 16.40 -16.29 -2.16
N ARG A 176 16.24 -15.99 -3.47
CA ARG A 176 14.92 -15.72 -4.07
C ARG A 176 14.26 -16.98 -4.62
N ARG A 177 12.98 -17.16 -4.31
CA ARG A 177 12.16 -18.24 -4.85
C ARG A 177 11.94 -18.04 -6.36
N ALA A 178 11.70 -19.13 -7.09
CA ALA A 178 11.39 -19.07 -8.52
C ALA A 178 10.15 -18.21 -8.83
N SER A 179 9.11 -18.30 -7.98
CA SER A 179 7.91 -17.45 -8.06
C SER A 179 8.25 -15.96 -7.90
N GLU A 180 9.07 -15.59 -6.90
CA GLU A 180 9.50 -14.20 -6.71
C GLU A 180 10.28 -13.66 -7.92
N ALA A 181 11.13 -14.49 -8.53
CA ALA A 181 11.87 -14.12 -9.73
C ALA A 181 10.94 -13.93 -10.94
N LEU A 182 9.94 -14.80 -11.12
CA LEU A 182 8.88 -14.64 -12.12
C LEU A 182 8.11 -13.34 -11.89
N MET A 183 7.64 -13.11 -10.67
CA MET A 183 6.85 -11.93 -10.30
C MET A 183 7.64 -10.64 -10.51
N GLN A 184 8.92 -10.61 -10.15
CA GLN A 184 9.77 -9.46 -10.43
C GLN A 184 9.90 -9.20 -11.94
N ARG A 185 10.04 -10.23 -12.78
CA ARG A 185 10.04 -10.06 -14.24
C ARG A 185 8.70 -9.52 -14.75
N TYR A 186 7.57 -10.01 -14.21
CA TYR A 186 6.24 -9.50 -14.52
C TYR A 186 6.13 -8.00 -14.17
N TYR A 187 6.43 -7.60 -12.93
CA TYR A 187 6.32 -6.21 -12.49
C TYR A 187 7.22 -5.27 -13.31
N MET A 188 8.43 -5.71 -13.66
CA MET A 188 9.32 -4.93 -14.51
C MET A 188 8.79 -4.77 -15.94
N ALA A 189 8.12 -5.78 -16.49
CA ALA A 189 7.44 -5.67 -17.78
C ALA A 189 6.22 -4.76 -17.71
N ALA A 190 5.35 -4.94 -16.72
CA ALA A 190 4.16 -4.11 -16.52
C ALA A 190 4.53 -2.64 -16.31
N LYS A 191 5.55 -2.35 -15.49
CA LYS A 191 6.11 -1.00 -15.30
C LYS A 191 6.56 -0.36 -16.62
N ARG A 192 7.26 -1.11 -17.47
CA ARG A 192 7.69 -0.62 -18.80
C ARG A 192 6.49 -0.31 -19.68
N VAL A 193 5.47 -1.17 -19.70
CA VAL A 193 4.24 -0.91 -20.45
C VAL A 193 3.55 0.36 -19.93
N CYS A 194 3.44 0.55 -18.62
CA CYS A 194 2.89 1.77 -18.02
C CYS A 194 3.68 3.03 -18.43
N GLN A 195 5.02 2.99 -18.38
CA GLN A 195 5.87 4.12 -18.84
C GLN A 195 5.57 4.48 -20.30
N MET A 196 5.57 3.48 -21.18
CA MET A 196 5.36 3.70 -22.62
C MET A 196 3.93 4.16 -22.91
N ARG A 197 2.93 3.59 -22.21
CA ARG A 197 1.54 4.02 -22.29
C ARG A 197 1.40 5.49 -21.92
N SER A 198 2.03 5.95 -20.84
CA SER A 198 1.96 7.35 -20.43
C SER A 198 2.52 8.30 -21.49
N ILE A 199 3.66 7.97 -22.11
CA ILE A 199 4.24 8.77 -23.20
C ILE A 199 3.32 8.74 -24.44
N LEU A 200 2.95 7.55 -24.90
CA LEU A 200 2.27 7.39 -26.18
C LEU A 200 0.83 7.89 -26.17
N MET A 201 0.12 7.71 -25.06
CA MET A 201 -1.22 8.30 -24.93
C MET A 201 -1.18 9.81 -25.05
N GLN A 202 -0.21 10.47 -24.40
CA GLN A 202 -0.07 11.93 -24.49
C GLN A 202 0.34 12.37 -25.90
N LEU A 203 1.25 11.65 -26.57
CA LEU A 203 1.65 11.96 -27.95
C LEU A 203 0.48 11.80 -28.94
N ILE A 204 -0.30 10.72 -28.80
CA ILE A 204 -1.49 10.49 -29.64
C ILE A 204 -2.56 11.55 -29.35
N GLU A 205 -2.77 11.92 -28.08
CA GLU A 205 -3.68 13.00 -27.71
C GLU A 205 -3.25 14.33 -28.36
N SER A 206 -1.98 14.72 -28.21
CA SER A 206 -1.47 15.94 -28.84
C SER A 206 -1.62 15.93 -30.36
N TYR A 207 -1.40 14.78 -31.01
CA TYR A 207 -1.57 14.61 -32.46
C TYR A 207 -3.04 14.74 -32.89
N LEU A 208 -3.97 14.11 -32.17
CA LEU A 208 -5.39 14.07 -32.55
C LEU A 208 -6.12 15.38 -32.32
N PHE A 209 -5.78 16.12 -31.27
CA PHE A 209 -6.48 17.34 -30.89
C PHE A 209 -5.83 18.61 -31.47
N ASP A 210 -4.91 18.47 -32.43
CA ASP A 210 -4.12 19.55 -33.03
C ASP A 210 -3.70 20.59 -31.99
N ARG A 211 -3.22 20.08 -30.84
CA ARG A 211 -2.56 20.90 -29.84
C ARG A 211 -1.19 21.26 -30.40
N GLN A 212 -1.17 22.03 -31.48
CA GLN A 212 0.02 22.70 -31.94
C GLN A 212 0.47 23.56 -30.78
N VAL A 213 1.55 23.13 -30.16
CA VAL A 213 2.26 23.84 -29.11
C VAL A 213 2.66 25.21 -29.66
N LYS A 214 1.76 26.18 -29.53
CA LYS A 214 2.11 27.59 -29.59
C LYS A 214 2.86 27.84 -28.28
N HIS A 215 4.19 27.89 -28.38
CA HIS A 215 5.15 28.33 -27.36
C HIS A 215 4.66 28.25 -25.90
N GLY A 216 5.11 27.22 -25.17
CA GLY A 216 4.80 27.07 -23.75
C GLY A 216 5.18 28.31 -22.94
N GLU A 217 4.40 28.61 -21.91
CA GLU A 217 4.70 29.70 -20.97
C GLU A 217 6.05 29.45 -20.32
N ARG A 218 6.92 30.46 -20.29
CA ARG A 218 8.25 30.32 -19.69
C ARG A 218 8.11 30.13 -18.18
N LEU A 219 8.64 29.04 -17.65
CA LEU A 219 8.76 28.83 -16.21
C LEU A 219 10.06 29.45 -15.69
N ASP A 220 11.19 29.09 -16.32
CA ASP A 220 12.51 29.64 -16.02
C ASP A 220 13.45 29.59 -17.25
N ASP A 221 14.76 29.55 -17.05
CA ASP A 221 15.75 29.47 -18.13
C ASP A 221 15.78 28.11 -18.84
N GLU A 222 15.38 27.05 -18.14
CA GLU A 222 15.51 25.65 -18.59
C GLU A 222 14.16 25.04 -18.98
N PHE A 223 13.06 25.51 -18.35
CA PHE A 223 11.75 24.90 -18.44
C PHE A 223 10.66 25.84 -18.99
N VAL A 224 9.69 25.23 -19.67
CA VAL A 224 8.44 25.85 -20.13
C VAL A 224 7.25 25.00 -19.69
N ILE A 225 6.09 25.61 -19.55
CA ILE A 225 4.82 24.94 -19.27
C ILE A 225 4.05 24.76 -20.58
N ARG A 226 3.66 23.52 -20.90
CA ARG A 226 2.82 23.18 -22.06
C ARG A 226 1.68 22.29 -21.61
N ASP A 227 0.44 22.72 -21.84
CA ASP A 227 -0.78 22.00 -21.40
C ASP A 227 -0.74 21.61 -19.91
N ASP A 228 -0.38 22.57 -19.03
CA ASP A 228 -0.16 22.36 -17.60
C ASP A 228 0.92 21.32 -17.25
N MET A 229 1.85 21.03 -18.16
CA MET A 229 2.94 20.07 -17.97
C MET A 229 4.32 20.70 -18.16
N LEU A 230 5.28 20.24 -17.37
CA LEU A 230 6.68 20.68 -17.45
C LEU A 230 7.36 20.13 -18.70
N ALA A 231 7.99 21.00 -19.48
CA ALA A 231 8.82 20.62 -20.63
C ALA A 231 10.15 21.35 -20.61
N LEU A 232 11.15 20.79 -21.30
CA LEU A 232 12.41 21.49 -21.53
C LEU A 232 12.23 22.56 -22.61
N LYS A 233 12.81 23.73 -22.36
CA LYS A 233 12.93 24.79 -23.36
C LYS A 233 13.85 24.39 -24.50
N ASP A 234 14.98 23.76 -24.18
CA ASP A 234 15.91 23.14 -25.12
C ASP A 234 15.94 21.62 -24.90
N PRO A 235 15.39 20.81 -25.82
CA PRO A 235 15.43 19.35 -25.73
C PRO A 235 16.85 18.77 -25.59
N GLY A 236 17.87 19.43 -26.15
CA GLY A 236 19.26 18.97 -26.07
C GLY A 236 19.95 19.22 -24.73
N LEU A 237 19.30 19.94 -23.79
CA LEU A 237 19.89 20.26 -22.48
C LEU A 237 20.20 18.99 -21.68
N ILE A 238 19.32 17.99 -21.72
CA ILE A 238 19.50 16.73 -20.98
C ILE A 238 20.75 15.95 -21.42
N ASP A 239 21.18 16.13 -22.68
CA ASP A 239 22.37 15.49 -23.20
C ASP A 239 23.65 16.17 -22.73
N ARG A 240 23.60 17.49 -22.50
CA ARG A 240 24.74 18.29 -22.04
C ARG A 240 24.85 18.34 -20.52
N ASP A 241 23.73 18.38 -19.82
CA ASP A 241 23.65 18.35 -18.36
C ASP A 241 22.53 17.42 -17.88
N LEU A 242 22.93 16.21 -17.47
CA LEU A 242 22.00 15.20 -16.96
C LEU A 242 21.39 15.60 -15.59
N SER A 243 21.98 16.56 -14.88
CA SER A 243 21.47 17.08 -13.60
C SER A 243 20.13 17.79 -13.76
N VAL A 244 19.78 18.21 -14.99
CA VAL A 244 18.47 18.79 -15.31
C VAL A 244 17.32 17.86 -14.95
N VAL A 245 17.55 16.55 -14.89
CA VAL A 245 16.54 15.57 -14.46
C VAL A 245 16.08 15.84 -13.02
N PHE A 246 17.00 16.11 -12.10
CA PHE A 246 16.62 16.45 -10.72
C PHE A 246 16.01 17.84 -10.60
N ARG A 247 16.48 18.80 -11.41
CA ARG A 247 15.83 20.11 -11.48
C ARG A 247 14.40 20.00 -11.99
N ALA A 248 14.11 19.12 -12.96
CA ALA A 248 12.76 18.87 -13.44
C ALA A 248 11.83 18.33 -12.34
N PHE A 249 12.31 17.38 -11.53
CA PHE A 249 11.55 16.87 -10.38
C PHE A 249 11.32 17.94 -9.31
N LEU A 250 12.34 18.75 -9.00
CA LEU A 250 12.22 19.91 -8.10
C LEU A 250 11.17 20.90 -8.59
N ARG A 251 11.20 21.31 -9.87
CA ARG A 251 10.19 22.20 -10.45
C ARG A 251 8.79 21.63 -10.39
N THR A 252 8.64 20.33 -10.63
CA THR A 252 7.34 19.66 -10.50
C THR A 252 6.83 19.67 -9.06
N MET A 253 7.72 19.68 -8.07
CA MET A 253 7.39 19.76 -6.65
C MET A 253 7.04 21.18 -6.19
N GLU A 254 7.79 22.17 -6.68
CA GLU A 254 7.61 23.60 -6.40
C GLU A 254 6.32 24.15 -7.02
N HIS A 255 5.94 23.67 -8.21
CA HIS A 255 4.76 24.13 -8.95
C HIS A 255 3.64 23.08 -8.92
N GLN A 256 2.85 23.08 -7.84
CA GLN A 256 1.78 22.09 -7.61
C GLN A 256 0.62 22.15 -8.62
N SER A 257 0.50 23.24 -9.39
CA SER A 257 -0.46 23.35 -10.49
C SER A 257 -0.11 22.43 -11.67
N LEU A 258 1.13 21.98 -11.79
CA LEU A 258 1.57 21.11 -12.87
C LEU A 258 0.98 19.71 -12.74
N ARG A 259 0.33 19.24 -13.82
CA ARG A 259 -0.20 17.88 -13.90
C ARG A 259 0.91 16.84 -13.93
N GLY A 260 2.08 17.20 -14.46
CA GLY A 260 3.26 16.33 -14.55
C GLY A 260 4.28 16.87 -15.54
N MET A 261 5.07 15.97 -16.12
CA MET A 261 6.03 16.28 -17.18
C MET A 261 5.44 15.93 -18.54
N ALA A 262 5.76 16.75 -19.54
CA ALA A 262 5.38 16.57 -20.93
C ALA A 262 6.01 15.29 -21.53
N PRO A 263 5.41 14.69 -22.58
CA PRO A 263 5.81 13.36 -23.05
C PRO A 263 7.24 13.31 -23.62
N ASP A 264 7.72 14.41 -24.19
CA ASP A 264 9.08 14.53 -24.71
C ASP A 264 10.13 14.61 -23.59
N LEU A 265 9.86 15.33 -22.50
CA LEU A 265 10.71 15.33 -21.30
C LEU A 265 10.73 13.93 -20.66
N LEU A 266 9.57 13.29 -20.52
CA LEU A 266 9.48 11.92 -19.99
C LEU A 266 10.27 10.91 -20.86
N ARG A 267 10.12 11.00 -22.18
CA ARG A 267 10.88 10.19 -23.13
C ARG A 267 12.38 10.46 -23.02
N ALA A 268 12.79 11.72 -22.91
CA ALA A 268 14.18 12.12 -22.74
C ALA A 268 14.79 11.56 -21.44
N ILE A 269 14.09 11.68 -20.31
CA ILE A 269 14.49 11.08 -19.02
C ILE A 269 14.62 9.56 -19.16
N TRP A 270 13.63 8.92 -19.78
CA TRP A 270 13.62 7.47 -19.98
C TRP A 270 14.82 7.02 -20.81
N LEU A 271 15.15 7.69 -21.91
CA LEU A 271 16.30 7.39 -22.76
C LEU A 271 17.64 7.68 -22.07
N ALA A 272 17.71 8.73 -21.24
CA ALA A 272 18.92 9.11 -20.51
C ALA A 272 19.22 8.20 -19.31
N ARG A 273 18.25 7.42 -18.82
CA ARG A 273 18.40 6.52 -17.65
C ARG A 273 19.67 5.65 -17.63
N PRO A 274 20.22 5.12 -18.75
CA PRO A 274 21.42 4.29 -18.70
C PRO A 274 22.67 5.10 -18.35
N ARG A 275 22.70 6.40 -18.65
CA ARG A 275 23.79 7.35 -18.37
C ARG A 275 23.83 7.82 -16.92
N MET A 276 22.77 7.57 -16.14
CA MET A 276 22.73 7.82 -14.70
C MET A 276 23.56 6.77 -13.94
N ASP A 277 24.87 6.85 -14.10
CA ASP A 277 25.86 5.91 -13.60
C ASP A 277 26.47 6.36 -12.25
N ALA A 278 27.66 5.86 -11.91
CA ALA A 278 28.33 6.23 -10.66
C ALA A 278 28.77 7.70 -10.63
N GLY A 279 29.11 8.29 -11.78
CA GLY A 279 29.46 9.70 -11.89
C GLY A 279 28.25 10.58 -11.56
N PHE A 280 27.10 10.28 -12.17
CA PHE A 280 25.84 10.96 -11.88
C PHE A 280 25.48 10.96 -10.38
N ARG A 281 25.64 9.81 -9.70
CA ARG A 281 25.37 9.66 -8.26
C ARG A 281 26.37 10.38 -7.35
N LYS A 282 27.61 10.57 -7.81
CA LYS A 282 28.69 11.19 -7.02
C LYS A 282 28.71 12.71 -7.17
N LEU A 283 28.05 13.26 -8.19
CA LEU A 283 28.02 14.69 -8.43
C LEU A 283 27.37 15.44 -7.26
N ALA A 284 28.08 16.44 -6.72
CA ALA A 284 27.65 17.18 -5.54
C ALA A 284 26.32 17.92 -5.77
N THR A 285 26.12 18.48 -6.96
CA THR A 285 24.87 19.15 -7.34
C THR A 285 23.68 18.19 -7.30
N ASN A 286 23.83 16.96 -7.78
CA ASN A 286 22.76 15.96 -7.75
C ASN A 286 22.40 15.53 -6.33
N ARG A 287 23.40 15.38 -5.46
CA ARG A 287 23.18 15.11 -4.03
C ARG A 287 22.46 16.25 -3.34
N ALA A 288 22.84 17.49 -3.64
CA ALA A 288 22.19 18.68 -3.13
C ALA A 288 20.73 18.77 -3.57
N HIS A 289 20.44 18.58 -4.87
CA HIS A 289 19.06 18.58 -5.37
C HIS A 289 18.21 17.46 -4.74
N PHE A 290 18.76 16.26 -4.56
CA PHE A 290 18.04 15.16 -3.90
C PHE A 290 17.74 15.48 -2.43
N MET A 291 18.71 16.05 -1.70
CA MET A 291 18.46 16.51 -0.33
C MET A 291 17.46 17.65 -0.26
N GLN A 292 17.50 18.60 -1.21
CA GLN A 292 16.52 19.69 -1.29
C GLN A 292 15.09 19.13 -1.43
N MET A 293 14.89 18.12 -2.28
CA MET A 293 13.60 17.43 -2.41
C MET A 293 13.14 16.83 -1.08
N LEU A 294 14.02 16.12 -0.38
CA LEU A 294 13.70 15.48 0.90
C LEU A 294 13.41 16.50 2.02
N ILE A 295 14.13 17.63 2.04
CA ILE A 295 14.00 18.68 3.06
C ILE A 295 12.69 19.46 2.91
N GLN A 296 12.29 19.78 1.68
CA GLN A 296 11.06 20.55 1.43
C GLN A 296 9.79 19.79 1.85
N GLY A 297 9.80 18.45 1.78
CA GLY A 297 8.77 17.58 2.35
C GLY A 297 7.43 17.55 1.61
N ARG A 298 6.85 18.71 1.28
CA ARG A 298 5.57 18.80 0.56
C ARG A 298 5.74 18.42 -0.91
N GLY A 299 4.95 17.46 -1.38
CA GLY A 299 5.01 16.91 -2.73
C GLY A 299 6.02 15.76 -2.90
N ILE A 300 6.72 15.36 -1.83
CA ILE A 300 7.80 14.36 -1.91
C ILE A 300 7.29 12.98 -2.34
N THR A 301 6.09 12.58 -1.89
CA THR A 301 5.52 11.28 -2.25
C THR A 301 5.30 11.18 -3.76
N LYS A 302 4.70 12.23 -4.37
CA LYS A 302 4.48 12.28 -5.82
C LYS A 302 5.81 12.21 -6.56
N VAL A 303 6.79 13.01 -6.15
CA VAL A 303 8.11 13.04 -6.80
C VAL A 303 8.84 11.71 -6.70
N LEU A 304 8.89 11.08 -5.52
CA LEU A 304 9.54 9.78 -5.36
C LEU A 304 8.80 8.66 -6.11
N HIS A 305 7.46 8.73 -6.18
CA HIS A 305 6.66 7.85 -7.01
C HIS A 305 7.02 8.00 -8.49
N ASP A 306 7.06 9.23 -9.01
CA ASP A 306 7.42 9.52 -10.40
C ASP A 306 8.88 9.13 -10.70
N MET A 307 9.82 9.44 -9.81
CA MET A 307 11.22 9.02 -9.95
C MET A 307 11.34 7.50 -9.95
N ASN A 308 10.55 6.78 -9.13
CA ASN A 308 10.51 5.32 -9.19
C ASN A 308 9.91 4.88 -10.53
N GLN A 309 8.77 5.44 -10.94
CA GLN A 309 8.06 5.10 -12.17
C GLN A 309 8.98 5.25 -13.39
N TRP A 310 9.75 6.34 -13.49
CA TRP A 310 10.71 6.61 -14.58
C TRP A 310 12.09 5.99 -14.35
N SER A 311 12.24 5.16 -13.31
CA SER A 311 13.46 4.45 -12.94
C SER A 311 14.65 5.35 -12.57
N VAL A 312 14.42 6.64 -12.35
CA VAL A 312 15.42 7.61 -11.88
C VAL A 312 15.85 7.28 -10.46
N LEU A 313 14.89 6.96 -9.57
CA LEU A 313 15.18 6.64 -8.17
C LEU A 313 16.11 5.42 -8.05
N GLY A 314 15.83 4.34 -8.78
CA GLY A 314 16.71 3.15 -8.80
C GLY A 314 18.03 3.35 -9.56
N ARG A 315 18.16 4.39 -10.39
CA ARG A 315 19.45 4.74 -10.99
C ARG A 315 20.32 5.57 -10.04
N TYR A 316 19.66 6.39 -9.22
CA TYR A 316 20.30 7.21 -8.21
C TYR A 316 20.67 6.45 -6.93
N LEU A 317 19.77 5.61 -6.44
CA LEU A 317 19.92 4.79 -5.22
C LEU A 317 20.09 3.31 -5.61
N PRO A 318 21.32 2.77 -5.62
CA PRO A 318 21.58 1.37 -5.99
C PRO A 318 20.82 0.36 -5.12
N GLU A 319 20.67 0.66 -3.83
CA GLU A 319 19.89 -0.08 -2.85
C GLU A 319 18.40 -0.15 -3.23
N TRP A 320 17.80 0.98 -3.61
CA TRP A 320 16.43 1.04 -4.13
C TRP A 320 16.27 0.14 -5.35
N ARG A 321 17.23 0.18 -6.28
CA ARG A 321 17.19 -0.65 -7.50
C ARG A 321 17.02 -2.14 -7.21
N ARG A 322 17.51 -2.63 -6.08
CA ARG A 322 17.48 -4.06 -5.69
C ARG A 322 16.12 -4.50 -5.15
N ILE A 323 15.27 -3.56 -4.74
CA ILE A 323 13.94 -3.81 -4.19
C ILE A 323 12.81 -3.50 -5.16
N VAL A 324 13.08 -2.82 -6.29
CA VAL A 324 12.06 -2.57 -7.32
C VAL A 324 11.46 -3.88 -7.83
N GLY A 325 10.13 -4.01 -7.72
CA GLY A 325 9.40 -5.20 -8.14
C GLY A 325 9.71 -6.43 -7.27
N ARG A 326 10.26 -6.26 -6.07
CA ARG A 326 10.53 -7.36 -5.16
C ARG A 326 9.26 -7.67 -4.37
N MET A 327 8.72 -8.86 -4.60
CA MET A 327 7.61 -9.41 -3.84
C MET A 327 8.05 -9.77 -2.41
N GLN A 328 7.16 -9.54 -1.44
CA GLN A 328 7.27 -10.08 -0.10
C GLN A 328 6.32 -11.28 -0.01
N HIS A 329 6.86 -12.47 0.22
CA HIS A 329 6.06 -13.70 0.22
C HIS A 329 5.48 -13.96 1.61
N ASP A 330 4.64 -13.04 2.10
CA ASP A 330 3.86 -13.20 3.34
C ASP A 330 2.41 -12.78 3.12
N LEU A 331 1.53 -13.17 4.05
CA LEU A 331 0.08 -13.01 3.94
C LEU A 331 -0.39 -11.56 4.19
N PHE A 332 0.50 -10.66 4.59
CA PHE A 332 0.13 -9.33 5.08
C PHE A 332 0.45 -8.22 4.09
N HIS A 333 1.49 -8.38 3.27
CA HIS A 333 1.86 -7.39 2.26
C HIS A 333 1.05 -7.60 0.98
N VAL A 334 0.46 -6.52 0.46
CA VAL A 334 -0.21 -6.53 -0.86
C VAL A 334 0.67 -5.91 -1.95
N TYR A 335 1.79 -5.31 -1.55
CA TYR A 335 2.67 -4.51 -2.41
C TYR A 335 4.08 -5.09 -2.49
N THR A 336 4.78 -4.82 -3.59
CA THR A 336 6.23 -5.00 -3.66
C THR A 336 6.94 -4.07 -2.69
N VAL A 337 8.15 -4.42 -2.24
CA VAL A 337 8.91 -3.64 -1.24
C VAL A 337 9.02 -2.17 -1.61
N ASP A 338 9.30 -1.83 -2.88
CA ASP A 338 9.38 -0.44 -3.33
C ASP A 338 8.05 0.32 -3.23
N GLN A 339 6.93 -0.34 -3.54
CA GLN A 339 5.60 0.26 -3.45
C GLN A 339 5.12 0.39 -2.00
N HIS A 340 5.49 -0.57 -1.15
CA HIS A 340 5.29 -0.48 0.29
C HIS A 340 6.00 0.76 0.85
N ILE A 341 7.30 0.94 0.59
CA ILE A 341 8.05 2.11 1.08
C ILE A 341 7.43 3.43 0.56
N LEU A 342 6.99 3.49 -0.70
CA LEU A 342 6.28 4.67 -1.23
C LEU A 342 4.95 4.92 -0.49
N THR A 343 4.26 3.87 -0.05
CA THR A 343 3.03 3.98 0.74
C THR A 343 3.33 4.47 2.16
N VAL A 344 4.42 4.01 2.78
CA VAL A 344 4.90 4.51 4.08
C VAL A 344 5.23 6.00 4.00
N LEU A 345 5.97 6.42 2.96
CA LEU A 345 6.28 7.83 2.70
C LEU A 345 5.01 8.68 2.53
N ARG A 346 3.99 8.15 1.83
CA ARG A 346 2.68 8.79 1.73
C ARG A 346 2.04 9.01 3.10
N ASN A 347 2.09 8.01 3.98
CA ASN A 347 1.52 8.14 5.33
C ASN A 347 2.29 9.17 6.16
N VAL A 348 3.62 9.19 6.08
CA VAL A 348 4.47 10.20 6.73
C VAL A 348 4.10 11.61 6.25
N GLU A 349 3.96 11.84 4.94
CA GLU A 349 3.55 13.14 4.41
C GLU A 349 2.16 13.55 4.90
N ARG A 350 1.19 12.62 4.94
CA ARG A 350 -0.18 12.90 5.41
C ARG A 350 -0.23 13.34 6.86
N PHE A 351 0.68 12.90 7.73
CA PHE A 351 0.73 13.38 9.11
C PHE A 351 0.99 14.89 9.18
N ALA A 352 1.68 15.47 8.20
CA ALA A 352 1.95 16.90 8.13
C ALA A 352 0.83 17.73 7.48
N LEU A 353 -0.23 17.09 6.96
CA LEU A 353 -1.30 17.76 6.21
C LEU A 353 -2.55 17.98 7.09
N PRO A 354 -3.04 19.22 7.25
CA PRO A 354 -4.20 19.53 8.09
C PRO A 354 -5.48 18.75 7.73
N GLU A 355 -5.71 18.50 6.45
CA GLU A 355 -6.87 17.75 5.94
C GLU A 355 -6.93 16.29 6.41
N HIS A 356 -5.82 15.72 6.89
CA HIS A 356 -5.72 14.33 7.34
C HIS A 356 -5.61 14.17 8.87
N VAL A 357 -5.70 15.28 9.63
CA VAL A 357 -5.60 15.26 11.11
C VAL A 357 -6.64 14.33 11.75
N HIS A 358 -7.86 14.30 11.20
CA HIS A 358 -8.96 13.46 11.70
C HIS A 358 -8.67 11.96 11.60
N GLU A 359 -7.72 11.54 10.76
CA GLU A 359 -7.35 10.14 10.61
C GLU A 359 -6.36 9.70 11.72
N PHE A 360 -5.38 10.55 12.07
CA PHE A 360 -4.36 10.27 13.10
C PHE A 360 -4.02 11.51 13.94
N PRO A 361 -4.89 11.91 14.88
CA PRO A 361 -4.70 13.15 15.64
C PRO A 361 -3.34 13.23 16.34
N LEU A 362 -2.93 12.17 17.03
CA LEU A 362 -1.63 12.11 17.70
C LEU A 362 -0.46 12.17 16.71
N CYS A 363 -0.55 11.49 15.56
CA CYS A 363 0.55 11.56 14.58
C CYS A 363 0.70 12.98 14.00
N SER A 364 -0.41 13.67 13.73
CA SER A 364 -0.37 15.05 13.27
C SER A 364 0.15 16.02 14.33
N GLU A 365 -0.22 15.83 15.60
CA GLU A 365 0.33 16.59 16.73
C GLU A 365 1.87 16.44 16.80
N LEU A 366 2.36 15.20 16.77
CA LEU A 366 3.79 14.92 16.86
C LEU A 366 4.58 15.39 15.64
N MET A 367 4.00 15.27 14.45
CA MET A 367 4.61 15.78 13.23
C MET A 367 4.72 17.31 13.24
N ALA A 368 3.70 18.00 13.77
CA ALA A 368 3.69 19.47 13.82
C ALA A 368 4.78 20.06 14.73
N VAL A 369 5.17 19.34 15.79
CA VAL A 369 6.21 19.77 16.73
C VAL A 369 7.60 19.19 16.42
N MET A 370 7.71 18.31 15.42
CA MET A 370 8.97 17.67 15.07
C MET A 370 9.92 18.66 14.40
N ASP A 371 11.12 18.85 14.97
CA ASP A 371 12.20 19.52 14.28
C ASP A 371 12.69 18.64 13.11
N ARG A 372 12.98 19.25 11.96
CA ARG A 372 13.55 18.57 10.77
C ARG A 372 12.80 17.27 10.40
N PRO A 373 11.53 17.33 9.95
CA PRO A 373 10.74 16.14 9.59
C PRO A 373 11.35 15.31 8.45
N TRP A 374 12.23 15.90 7.64
CA TRP A 374 12.98 15.19 6.60
C TRP A 374 13.83 14.03 7.13
N ARG A 375 14.19 14.02 8.42
CA ARG A 375 14.88 12.87 9.06
C ARG A 375 13.99 11.64 9.04
N LEU A 376 12.72 11.81 9.38
CA LEU A 376 11.72 10.74 9.31
C LEU A 376 11.46 10.31 7.86
N THR A 377 11.44 11.24 6.90
CA THR A 377 11.33 10.91 5.47
C THR A 377 12.48 10.01 5.00
N ILE A 378 13.73 10.30 5.40
CA ILE A 378 14.88 9.44 5.06
C ILE A 378 14.78 8.08 5.76
N ALA A 379 14.41 8.05 7.04
CA ALA A 379 14.23 6.80 7.76
C ALA A 379 13.14 5.92 7.10
N ALA A 380 12.01 6.51 6.73
CA ALA A 380 10.93 5.84 5.99
C ALA A 380 11.40 5.32 4.62
N LEU A 381 12.22 6.08 3.89
CA LEU A 381 12.80 5.63 2.61
C LEU A 381 13.73 4.42 2.77
N TYR A 382 14.39 4.27 3.94
CA TYR A 382 15.42 3.27 4.17
C TYR A 382 15.02 2.09 5.06
N HIS A 383 13.91 2.15 5.82
CA HIS A 383 13.55 1.14 6.83
C HIS A 383 13.58 -0.30 6.28
N ASP A 384 13.10 -0.48 5.05
CA ASP A 384 12.97 -1.78 4.38
C ASP A 384 13.89 -1.97 3.15
N ILE A 385 14.78 -1.02 2.88
CA ILE A 385 15.58 -0.95 1.64
C ILE A 385 16.50 -2.16 1.42
N ALA A 386 16.78 -2.90 2.49
CA ALA A 386 17.66 -4.06 2.48
C ALA A 386 16.91 -5.40 2.39
N LYS A 387 15.57 -5.41 2.29
CA LYS A 387 14.79 -6.65 2.20
C LYS A 387 15.25 -7.57 1.05
N GLY A 388 15.37 -8.85 1.39
CA GLY A 388 15.74 -9.93 0.47
C GLY A 388 17.20 -9.92 0.01
N ARG A 389 18.10 -9.40 0.86
CA ARG A 389 19.56 -9.57 0.75
C ARG A 389 20.12 -10.73 1.60
N GLY A 390 19.26 -11.39 2.40
CA GLY A 390 19.68 -12.35 3.41
C GLY A 390 20.15 -11.65 4.69
N GLY A 391 20.01 -12.31 5.85
CA GLY A 391 20.28 -11.69 7.15
C GLY A 391 19.20 -10.71 7.62
N ASP A 392 19.50 -9.96 8.66
CA ASP A 392 18.61 -8.95 9.22
C ASP A 392 18.59 -7.68 8.36
N HIS A 393 17.44 -7.37 7.78
CA HIS A 393 17.26 -6.24 6.88
C HIS A 393 17.38 -4.89 7.61
N SER A 394 16.99 -4.81 8.88
CA SER A 394 17.10 -3.58 9.65
C SER A 394 18.56 -3.17 9.83
N ASN A 395 19.41 -4.14 10.19
CA ASN A 395 20.86 -3.92 10.34
C ASN A 395 21.54 -3.55 9.01
N LEU A 396 21.18 -4.23 7.92
CA LEU A 396 21.70 -3.92 6.59
C LEU A 396 21.21 -2.54 6.09
N GLY A 397 19.95 -2.19 6.37
CA GLY A 397 19.39 -0.88 6.07
C GLY A 397 20.09 0.25 6.85
N ALA A 398 20.43 0.00 8.11
CA ALA A 398 21.19 0.93 8.96
C ALA A 398 22.57 1.26 8.37
N ILE A 399 23.25 0.25 7.80
CA ILE A 399 24.53 0.45 7.09
C ILE A 399 24.34 1.28 5.82
N ASP A 400 23.30 0.98 5.04
CA ASP A 400 23.01 1.70 3.80
C ASP A 400 22.66 3.17 4.06
N VAL A 401 21.81 3.45 5.06
CA VAL A 401 21.40 4.83 5.38
C VAL A 401 22.56 5.64 5.96
N ARG A 402 23.45 5.05 6.77
CA ARG A 402 24.67 5.72 7.23
C ARG A 402 25.56 6.15 6.05
N ARG A 403 25.71 5.28 5.04
CA ARG A 403 26.47 5.59 3.82
C ARG A 403 25.80 6.71 3.02
N PHE A 404 24.48 6.67 2.91
CA PHE A 404 23.69 7.72 2.29
C PHE A 404 23.91 9.07 3.01
N CYS A 405 23.71 9.13 4.32
CA CYS A 405 23.88 10.33 5.13
C CYS A 405 25.27 10.95 4.95
N ARG A 406 26.33 10.13 5.04
CA ARG A 406 27.71 10.59 4.81
C ARG A 406 27.91 11.15 3.40
N ALA A 407 27.36 10.49 2.38
CA ALA A 407 27.50 10.92 0.99
C ALA A 407 26.76 12.23 0.71
N HIS A 408 25.67 12.52 1.43
CA HIS A 408 24.78 13.66 1.21
C HIS A 408 25.00 14.82 2.18
N GLY A 409 26.06 14.77 3.00
CA GLY A 409 26.39 15.86 3.93
C GLY A 409 25.40 16.00 5.10
N VAL A 410 24.69 14.93 5.45
CA VAL A 410 23.85 14.88 6.65
C VAL A 410 24.76 14.88 7.88
N SER A 411 24.42 15.70 8.88
CA SER A 411 25.20 15.83 10.10
C SER A 411 25.34 14.49 10.84
N THR A 412 26.37 14.35 11.68
CA THR A 412 26.57 13.12 12.47
C THR A 412 25.42 12.87 13.44
N GLU A 413 24.85 13.93 13.99
CA GLU A 413 23.70 13.88 14.91
C GLU A 413 22.44 13.38 14.18
N ASP A 414 22.06 14.04 13.07
CA ASP A 414 20.88 13.63 12.29
C ASP A 414 21.06 12.22 11.73
N SER A 415 22.27 11.88 11.27
CA SER A 415 22.58 10.53 10.77
C SER A 415 22.43 9.46 11.84
N ALA A 416 22.73 9.76 13.11
CA ALA A 416 22.61 8.79 14.21
C ALA A 416 21.14 8.47 14.51
N LEU A 417 20.27 9.49 14.53
CA LEU A 417 18.83 9.29 14.71
C LEU A 417 18.23 8.50 13.54
N ILE A 418 18.52 8.91 12.30
CA ILE A 418 18.00 8.23 11.10
C ILE A 418 18.43 6.76 11.07
N GLN A 419 19.71 6.48 11.35
CA GLN A 419 20.19 5.12 11.41
C GLN A 419 19.46 4.31 12.49
N TRP A 420 19.35 4.86 13.70
CA TRP A 420 18.68 4.18 14.81
C TRP A 420 17.23 3.85 14.47
N LEU A 421 16.51 4.77 13.82
CA LEU A 421 15.14 4.52 13.35
C LEU A 421 15.07 3.37 12.35
N VAL A 422 15.95 3.34 11.34
CA VAL A 422 16.00 2.24 10.36
C VAL A 422 16.32 0.91 11.03
N GLU A 423 17.27 0.91 11.97
CA GLU A 423 17.68 -0.28 12.71
C GLU A 423 16.58 -0.82 13.64
N GLN A 424 15.81 0.08 14.24
CA GLN A 424 14.84 -0.24 15.30
C GLN A 424 13.37 -0.12 14.86
N HIS A 425 13.07 0.01 13.56
CA HIS A 425 11.72 0.29 13.06
C HIS A 425 10.67 -0.76 13.48
N LEU A 426 11.07 -2.00 13.76
CA LEU A 426 10.18 -3.07 14.23
C LEU A 426 9.99 -3.10 15.76
N ALA A 427 10.81 -2.37 16.53
CA ALA A 427 10.89 -2.51 17.98
C ALA A 427 9.56 -2.18 18.67
N MET A 428 8.96 -1.03 18.32
CA MET A 428 7.71 -0.59 18.95
C MET A 428 6.54 -1.51 18.63
N SER A 429 6.40 -1.92 17.36
CA SER A 429 5.39 -2.88 16.94
C SER A 429 5.54 -4.22 17.67
N SER A 430 6.78 -4.69 17.85
CA SER A 430 7.06 -5.93 18.58
C SER A 430 6.71 -5.82 20.06
N VAL A 431 7.06 -4.71 20.73
CA VAL A 431 6.72 -4.52 22.16
C VAL A 431 5.21 -4.41 22.34
N ALA A 432 4.55 -3.56 21.54
CA ALA A 432 3.11 -3.32 21.65
C ALA A 432 2.26 -4.59 21.41
N GLN A 433 2.71 -5.50 20.54
CA GLN A 433 1.93 -6.68 20.16
C GLN A 433 2.34 -7.98 20.87
N LYS A 434 3.55 -8.08 21.41
CA LYS A 434 4.08 -9.34 21.99
C LYS A 434 4.36 -9.27 23.48
N GLN A 435 4.23 -8.10 24.11
CA GLN A 435 4.46 -7.91 25.54
C GLN A 435 3.24 -7.27 26.21
N ASP A 436 3.14 -7.42 27.53
CA ASP A 436 2.10 -6.78 28.33
C ASP A 436 2.47 -5.31 28.57
N ILE A 437 1.94 -4.39 27.75
CA ILE A 437 2.21 -2.95 27.88
C ILE A 437 1.56 -2.31 29.11
N SER A 438 0.75 -3.06 29.87
CA SER A 438 0.25 -2.61 31.18
C SER A 438 1.26 -2.85 32.30
N ASP A 439 2.26 -3.71 32.07
CA ASP A 439 3.34 -3.98 33.01
C ASP A 439 4.30 -2.77 33.08
N PRO A 440 4.46 -2.13 34.26
CA PRO A 440 5.38 -1.02 34.43
C PRO A 440 6.82 -1.33 34.03
N ASP A 441 7.28 -2.58 34.24
CA ASP A 441 8.65 -2.98 33.94
C ASP A 441 8.89 -3.02 32.41
N VAL A 442 7.89 -3.46 31.65
CA VAL A 442 7.93 -3.44 30.16
C VAL A 442 8.03 -2.00 29.65
N VAL A 443 7.21 -1.09 30.20
CA VAL A 443 7.22 0.32 29.80
C VAL A 443 8.53 1.00 30.21
N GLU A 444 9.09 0.69 31.38
CA GLU A 444 10.37 1.25 31.85
C GLU A 444 11.56 0.74 31.01
N GLN A 445 11.57 -0.54 30.64
CA GLN A 445 12.54 -1.11 29.70
C GLN A 445 12.46 -0.43 28.33
N PHE A 446 11.24 -0.23 27.81
CA PHE A 446 11.05 0.46 26.54
C PHE A 446 11.46 1.95 26.62
N ALA A 447 11.14 2.64 27.72
CA ALA A 447 11.58 4.02 27.98
C ALA A 447 13.12 4.12 28.01
N THR A 448 13.78 3.18 28.67
CA THR A 448 15.24 3.10 28.71
C THR A 448 15.82 2.86 27.30
N PHE A 449 15.18 1.99 26.52
CA PHE A 449 15.59 1.68 25.15
C PHE A 449 15.48 2.88 24.20
N VAL A 450 14.35 3.60 24.20
CA VAL A 450 14.17 4.79 23.36
C VAL A 450 14.98 5.98 23.88
N ALA A 451 15.30 6.01 25.17
CA ALA A 451 16.14 6.97 25.88
C ALA A 451 15.65 8.42 25.95
N ASN A 452 14.98 8.95 24.92
CA ASN A 452 14.48 10.33 24.89
C ASN A 452 13.19 10.48 24.06
N GLU A 453 12.53 11.63 24.22
CA GLU A 453 11.26 11.92 23.57
C GLU A 453 11.39 12.04 22.04
N GLU A 454 12.51 12.55 21.53
CA GLU A 454 12.73 12.66 20.08
C GLU A 454 12.71 11.30 19.38
N ARG A 455 13.41 10.31 19.95
CA ARG A 455 13.40 8.93 19.46
C ARG A 455 12.04 8.27 19.61
N LEU A 456 11.34 8.50 20.73
CA LEU A 456 9.99 7.98 20.94
C LEU A 456 9.01 8.51 19.90
N ASN A 457 9.00 9.82 19.66
CA ASN A 457 8.12 10.47 18.69
C ASN A 457 8.38 9.97 17.27
N ALA A 458 9.65 9.93 16.86
CA ALA A 458 10.02 9.49 15.52
C ALA A 458 9.75 7.98 15.29
N LEU A 459 10.01 7.13 16.29
CA LEU A 459 9.72 5.70 16.20
C LEU A 459 8.22 5.43 16.15
N TYR A 460 7.42 6.15 16.93
CA TYR A 460 5.95 6.04 16.88
C TYR A 460 5.42 6.41 15.49
N LEU A 461 5.82 7.56 14.95
CA LEU A 461 5.39 8.01 13.62
C LEU A 461 5.79 7.03 12.52
N LEU A 462 7.03 6.52 12.53
CA LEU A 462 7.49 5.52 11.56
C LEU A 462 6.69 4.22 11.68
N THR A 463 6.46 3.74 12.91
CA THR A 463 5.72 2.49 13.17
C THR A 463 4.28 2.59 12.68
N VAL A 464 3.58 3.70 12.96
CA VAL A 464 2.22 3.91 12.48
C VAL A 464 2.19 3.99 10.94
N ALA A 465 3.12 4.73 10.33
CA ALA A 465 3.22 4.84 8.88
C ALA A 465 3.48 3.50 8.20
N ASP A 466 4.38 2.68 8.77
CA ASP A 466 4.75 1.36 8.29
C ASP A 466 3.58 0.37 8.35
N ILE A 467 2.98 0.19 9.52
CA ILE A 467 1.85 -0.74 9.70
C ILE A 467 0.69 -0.36 8.77
N ARG A 468 0.39 0.93 8.61
CA ARG A 468 -0.63 1.40 7.64
C ARG A 468 -0.22 1.20 6.18
N GLY A 469 1.08 1.16 5.89
CA GLY A 469 1.63 0.94 4.55
C GLY A 469 1.66 -0.53 4.11
N THR A 470 1.38 -1.49 5.02
CA THR A 470 1.41 -2.94 4.70
C THR A 470 0.16 -3.40 3.95
N SER A 471 -1.02 -3.26 4.56
CA SER A 471 -2.34 -3.46 3.92
C SER A 471 -3.48 -2.81 4.71
N PRO A 472 -4.64 -2.53 4.07
CA PRO A 472 -5.82 -2.03 4.76
C PRO A 472 -6.33 -2.94 5.88
N LYS A 473 -6.07 -4.26 5.78
CA LYS A 473 -6.52 -5.26 6.75
C LYS A 473 -5.65 -5.33 8.01
N VAL A 474 -4.39 -4.86 7.93
CA VAL A 474 -3.44 -4.98 9.03
C VAL A 474 -3.67 -3.89 10.08
N TRP A 475 -4.04 -2.68 9.68
CA TRP A 475 -4.34 -1.59 10.61
C TRP A 475 -5.78 -1.65 11.11
N ASN A 476 -5.97 -1.63 12.43
CA ASN A 476 -7.28 -1.50 13.06
C ASN A 476 -7.20 -0.58 14.29
N SER A 477 -8.36 -0.14 14.80
CA SER A 477 -8.46 0.74 15.97
C SER A 477 -7.69 0.19 17.18
N TRP A 478 -7.78 -1.12 17.42
CA TRP A 478 -7.11 -1.78 18.53
C TRP A 478 -5.58 -1.70 18.44
N LYS A 479 -4.97 -1.98 17.29
CA LYS A 479 -3.52 -1.81 17.12
C LYS A 479 -3.09 -0.36 17.27
N GLY A 480 -3.91 0.58 16.80
CA GLY A 480 -3.71 2.00 17.04
C GLY A 480 -3.64 2.31 18.53
N LYS A 481 -4.61 1.81 19.31
CA LYS A 481 -4.64 1.96 20.76
C LYS A 481 -3.38 1.42 21.44
N LEU A 482 -2.99 0.18 21.14
CA LEU A 482 -1.80 -0.43 21.78
C LEU A 482 -0.53 0.41 21.58
N LEU A 483 -0.34 0.94 20.36
CA LEU A 483 0.81 1.80 20.06
C LEU A 483 0.71 3.13 20.80
N GLU A 484 -0.47 3.73 20.84
CA GLU A 484 -0.72 5.00 21.53
C GLU A 484 -0.56 4.87 23.06
N ASP A 485 -1.05 3.79 23.66
CA ASP A 485 -0.93 3.52 25.09
C ASP A 485 0.53 3.31 25.49
N LEU A 486 1.29 2.53 24.71
CA LEU A 486 2.73 2.37 24.91
C LEU A 486 3.44 3.73 24.78
N TYR A 487 3.12 4.51 23.74
CA TYR A 487 3.68 5.85 23.54
C TYR A 487 3.43 6.76 24.75
N ARG A 488 2.16 6.92 25.16
CA ARG A 488 1.76 7.82 26.26
C ARG A 488 2.36 7.39 27.60
N SER A 489 2.41 6.08 27.86
CA SER A 489 3.00 5.54 29.09
C SER A 489 4.51 5.75 29.13
N THR A 490 5.19 5.57 28.00
CA THR A 490 6.63 5.81 27.87
C THR A 490 6.98 7.29 28.00
N LYS A 491 6.20 8.18 27.36
CA LYS A 491 6.37 9.64 27.43
C LYS A 491 6.32 10.15 28.87
N LYS A 492 5.41 9.64 29.70
CA LYS A 492 5.33 9.98 31.13
C LYS A 492 6.60 9.60 31.91
N ILE A 493 7.19 8.45 31.61
CA ILE A 493 8.45 8.04 32.25
C ILE A 493 9.58 8.98 31.84
N LEU A 494 9.67 9.33 30.56
CA LEU A 494 10.70 10.22 30.02
C LEU A 494 10.56 11.67 30.52
N SER A 495 9.35 12.15 30.79
CA SER A 495 9.10 13.49 31.36
C SER A 495 9.44 13.60 32.85
N GLY A 496 9.90 12.51 33.48
CA GLY A 496 10.21 12.48 34.91
C GLY A 496 8.99 12.27 35.81
N GLU A 497 7.80 12.06 35.24
CA GLU A 497 6.62 11.60 35.97
C GLU A 497 6.79 10.11 36.32
N ARG A 498 7.73 9.82 37.22
CA ARG A 498 7.82 8.51 37.90
C ARG A 498 6.66 8.39 38.88
N VAL A 499 5.47 8.24 38.34
CA VAL A 499 4.28 7.90 39.11
C VAL A 499 4.47 6.48 39.59
N SER A 500 4.57 6.28 40.92
CA SER A 500 4.68 4.95 41.50
C SER A 500 3.55 4.05 41.01
N ALA A 501 3.80 2.74 40.90
CA ALA A 501 2.77 1.77 40.51
C ALA A 501 1.50 1.93 41.37
N GLN A 502 1.68 2.25 42.65
CA GLN A 502 0.61 2.56 43.59
C GLN A 502 -0.21 3.80 43.18
N HIS A 503 0.44 4.92 42.83
CA HIS A 503 -0.26 6.12 42.39
C HIS A 503 -1.01 5.93 41.05
N ARG A 504 -0.49 5.09 40.14
CA ARG A 504 -1.17 4.74 38.88
C ARG A 504 -2.44 3.94 39.16
N LEU A 505 -2.33 2.93 40.03
CA LEU A 505 -3.46 2.14 40.51
C LEU A 505 -4.53 3.00 41.18
N ASP A 506 -4.12 3.92 42.06
CA ASP A 506 -5.04 4.81 42.77
C ASP A 506 -5.73 5.79 41.81
N SER A 507 -5.00 6.30 40.80
CA SER A 507 -5.58 7.14 39.75
C SER A 507 -6.61 6.39 38.90
N LYS A 508 -6.29 5.17 38.45
CA LYS A 508 -7.25 4.32 37.70
C LYS A 508 -8.50 4.02 38.53
N ARG A 509 -8.33 3.70 39.81
CA ARG A 509 -9.45 3.48 40.75
C ARG A 509 -10.31 4.73 40.91
N LYS A 510 -9.69 5.90 41.13
CA LYS A 510 -10.41 7.18 41.25
C LYS A 510 -11.20 7.50 39.99
N GLU A 511 -10.63 7.29 38.81
CA GLU A 511 -11.34 7.52 37.55
C GLU A 511 -12.47 6.51 37.33
N ALA A 512 -12.27 5.23 37.67
CA ALA A 512 -13.35 4.25 37.63
C ALA A 512 -14.50 4.62 38.58
N ILE A 513 -14.20 5.10 39.80
CA ILE A 513 -15.20 5.61 40.75
C ILE A 513 -15.95 6.80 40.15
N ARG A 514 -15.24 7.76 39.55
CA ARG A 514 -15.86 8.91 38.86
C ARG A 514 -16.85 8.45 37.78
N LEU A 515 -16.48 7.45 36.98
CA LEU A 515 -17.37 6.87 35.96
C LEU A 515 -18.56 6.12 36.56
N LEU A 516 -18.39 5.49 37.73
CA LEU A 516 -19.48 4.84 38.47
C LEU A 516 -20.47 5.85 39.06
N HIS A 517 -20.02 7.04 39.47
CA HIS A 517 -20.89 8.11 39.96
C HIS A 517 -21.73 8.79 38.87
N LEU A 518 -21.47 8.53 37.58
CA LEU A 518 -22.33 8.96 36.47
C LEU A 518 -23.63 8.13 36.37
N VAL A 519 -23.75 7.07 37.16
CA VAL A 519 -24.95 6.24 37.30
C VAL A 519 -25.35 6.17 38.78
N PRO A 520 -26.61 5.85 39.12
CA PRO A 520 -27.07 5.81 40.51
C PRO A 520 -26.53 4.57 41.26
N LEU A 521 -25.22 4.57 41.52
CA LEU A 521 -24.49 3.53 42.23
C LEU A 521 -23.62 4.18 43.31
N LEU A 522 -23.75 3.73 44.56
CA LEU A 522 -22.98 4.25 45.70
C LEU A 522 -21.78 3.35 45.99
N ASP A 523 -20.72 3.91 46.58
CA ASP A 523 -19.48 3.19 46.91
C ASP A 523 -19.70 1.90 47.73
N ARG A 524 -20.65 1.96 48.66
CA ARG A 524 -21.05 0.81 49.50
C ARG A 524 -21.62 -0.35 48.69
N ASP A 525 -22.19 -0.09 47.51
CA ASP A 525 -22.91 -1.10 46.72
C ASP A 525 -21.92 -2.06 46.03
N TYR A 526 -20.71 -1.61 45.70
CA TYR A 526 -19.69 -2.40 45.01
C TYR A 526 -18.43 -2.68 45.83
N ALA A 527 -18.31 -2.13 47.04
CA ALA A 527 -17.15 -2.35 47.92
C ALA A 527 -16.87 -3.84 48.17
N ALA A 528 -17.92 -4.64 48.36
CA ALA A 528 -17.81 -6.08 48.55
C ALA A 528 -17.18 -6.78 47.33
N PHE A 529 -17.61 -6.43 46.12
CA PHE A 529 -17.02 -6.96 44.88
C PHE A 529 -15.55 -6.51 44.72
N TRP A 530 -15.26 -5.23 44.92
CA TRP A 530 -13.89 -4.69 44.79
C TRP A 530 -12.91 -5.31 45.79
N SER A 531 -13.37 -5.70 46.99
CA SER A 531 -12.53 -6.41 47.96
C SER A 531 -12.05 -7.79 47.49
N ARG A 532 -12.69 -8.38 46.47
CA ARG A 532 -12.26 -9.63 45.83
C ARG A 532 -11.25 -9.43 44.70
N LEU A 533 -11.08 -8.20 44.21
CA LEU A 533 -10.18 -7.86 43.12
C LEU A 533 -8.77 -7.56 43.67
N ASP A 534 -7.74 -8.10 43.02
CA ASP A 534 -6.35 -7.84 43.37
C ASP A 534 -5.77 -6.65 42.59
N SER A 535 -4.55 -6.25 42.94
CA SER A 535 -3.85 -5.17 42.22
C SER A 535 -3.67 -5.50 40.74
N ALA A 536 -3.38 -6.76 40.40
CA ALA A 536 -3.17 -7.21 39.02
C ALA A 536 -4.39 -6.93 38.13
N TYR A 537 -5.61 -7.12 38.62
CA TYR A 537 -6.83 -6.74 37.91
C TYR A 537 -6.88 -5.26 37.55
N PHE A 538 -6.60 -4.37 38.51
CA PHE A 538 -6.65 -2.92 38.30
C PHE A 538 -5.51 -2.40 37.41
N VAL A 539 -4.36 -3.08 37.38
CA VAL A 539 -3.25 -2.74 36.47
C VAL A 539 -3.67 -2.98 35.02
N ARG A 540 -4.25 -4.15 34.73
CA ARG A 540 -4.53 -4.63 33.37
C ARG A 540 -5.77 -4.03 32.72
N HIS A 541 -6.68 -3.44 33.49
CA HIS A 541 -7.92 -2.87 32.94
C HIS A 541 -7.90 -1.34 32.94
N ASP A 542 -8.58 -0.74 31.97
CA ASP A 542 -8.81 0.70 31.94
C ASP A 542 -9.97 1.09 32.87
N ALA A 543 -10.02 2.37 33.26
CA ALA A 543 -11.07 2.87 34.17
C ALA A 543 -12.49 2.59 33.64
N ALA A 544 -12.69 2.68 32.32
CA ALA A 544 -13.97 2.39 31.67
C ALA A 544 -14.35 0.90 31.67
N ASP A 545 -13.35 0.00 31.63
CA ASP A 545 -13.55 -1.44 31.78
C ASP A 545 -13.87 -1.78 33.24
N ILE A 546 -13.11 -1.24 34.18
CA ILE A 546 -13.33 -1.43 35.62
C ILE A 546 -14.75 -0.98 36.00
N ALA A 547 -15.18 0.21 35.54
CA ALA A 547 -16.52 0.72 35.78
C ALA A 547 -17.60 -0.19 35.16
N TRP A 548 -17.39 -0.69 33.93
CA TRP A 548 -18.34 -1.58 33.27
C TRP A 548 -18.45 -2.94 33.96
N HIS A 549 -17.32 -3.59 34.23
CA HIS A 549 -17.26 -4.86 34.96
C HIS A 549 -17.95 -4.74 36.33
N THR A 550 -17.71 -3.63 37.03
CA THR A 550 -18.35 -3.34 38.32
C THR A 550 -19.87 -3.22 38.17
N ARG A 551 -20.37 -2.45 37.20
CA ARG A 551 -21.81 -2.32 36.93
C ARG A 551 -22.48 -3.66 36.59
N VAL A 552 -21.76 -4.55 35.91
CA VAL A 552 -22.26 -5.88 35.56
C VAL A 552 -22.26 -6.82 36.76
N LEU A 553 -21.16 -6.84 37.54
CA LEU A 553 -20.90 -7.91 38.50
C LEU A 553 -21.24 -7.56 39.95
N TYR A 554 -21.41 -6.29 40.34
CA TYR A 554 -21.58 -5.93 41.76
C TYR A 554 -22.77 -6.62 42.46
N ARG A 555 -23.81 -7.02 41.72
CA ARG A 555 -24.95 -7.82 42.24
C ARG A 555 -24.87 -9.31 41.87
N GLN A 556 -23.93 -9.71 41.03
CA GLN A 556 -23.84 -11.05 40.45
C GLN A 556 -22.52 -11.77 40.78
N PHE A 557 -21.63 -11.15 41.57
CA PHE A 557 -20.33 -11.71 41.93
C PHE A 557 -20.42 -12.97 42.84
N GLU A 558 -21.61 -13.31 43.33
CA GLU A 558 -21.89 -14.55 44.06
C GLU A 558 -22.73 -15.56 43.24
N SER A 559 -23.09 -15.21 41.99
CA SER A 559 -23.86 -16.08 41.10
C SER A 559 -23.17 -17.43 40.93
N GLN A 560 -23.91 -18.53 41.08
CA GLN A 560 -23.40 -19.87 40.77
C GLN A 560 -23.37 -20.15 39.26
N GLU A 561 -24.18 -19.42 38.48
CA GLU A 561 -24.16 -19.50 37.02
C GLU A 561 -23.10 -18.56 36.41
N PRO A 562 -22.53 -18.94 35.24
CA PRO A 562 -21.67 -18.04 34.46
C PRO A 562 -22.40 -16.75 34.08
N VAL A 563 -21.73 -15.62 34.27
CA VAL A 563 -22.17 -14.31 33.78
C VAL A 563 -21.37 -13.98 32.53
N VAL A 564 -22.06 -13.86 31.40
CA VAL A 564 -21.48 -13.40 30.14
C VAL A 564 -22.15 -12.10 29.74
N ARG A 565 -21.37 -11.05 29.48
CA ARG A 565 -21.85 -9.76 28.96
C ARG A 565 -21.00 -9.28 27.81
N ALA A 566 -21.62 -8.64 26.84
CA ALA A 566 -20.96 -8.09 25.68
C ALA A 566 -21.35 -6.62 25.47
N ARG A 567 -20.38 -5.78 25.09
CA ARG A 567 -20.61 -4.39 24.70
C ARG A 567 -19.80 -4.03 23.48
N LEU A 568 -20.22 -3.02 22.72
CA LEU A 568 -19.35 -2.42 21.71
C LEU A 568 -18.05 -1.96 22.35
N ALA A 569 -16.93 -2.22 21.68
CA ALA A 569 -15.64 -1.73 22.14
C ALA A 569 -15.68 -0.19 22.10
N PRO A 570 -15.31 0.52 23.19
CA PRO A 570 -15.37 1.98 23.24
C PRO A 570 -14.63 2.68 22.10
N GLU A 571 -13.61 2.01 21.55
CA GLU A 571 -12.70 2.56 20.53
C GLU A 571 -13.02 2.10 19.10
N GLY A 572 -14.14 1.38 18.93
CA GLY A 572 -14.61 0.88 17.64
C GLY A 572 -13.84 -0.35 17.13
N GLY A 573 -14.29 -0.90 15.99
CA GLY A 573 -13.63 -2.02 15.31
C GLY A 573 -13.86 -3.42 15.91
N GLY A 574 -14.79 -3.56 16.86
CA GLY A 574 -15.14 -4.84 17.49
C GLY A 574 -16.06 -4.68 18.69
N PHE A 575 -16.09 -5.72 19.54
CA PHE A 575 -16.84 -5.73 20.79
C PHE A 575 -16.04 -6.41 21.91
N GLN A 576 -16.38 -6.07 23.15
CA GLN A 576 -15.78 -6.62 24.35
C GLN A 576 -16.71 -7.64 24.98
N VAL A 577 -16.17 -8.78 25.41
CA VAL A 577 -16.90 -9.86 26.08
C VAL A 577 -16.31 -10.06 27.47
N LEU A 578 -17.13 -9.94 28.50
CA LEU A 578 -16.81 -10.23 29.89
C LEU A 578 -17.40 -11.60 30.24
N VAL A 579 -16.58 -12.47 30.82
CA VAL A 579 -16.95 -13.78 31.34
C VAL A 579 -16.57 -13.86 32.81
N TYR A 580 -17.55 -14.11 33.67
CA TYR A 580 -17.33 -14.35 35.10
C TYR A 580 -17.94 -15.69 35.52
N THR A 581 -17.12 -16.63 35.96
CA THR A 581 -17.56 -18.00 36.28
C THR A 581 -16.69 -18.64 37.36
N ALA A 582 -17.07 -19.82 37.86
CA ALA A 582 -16.15 -20.69 38.60
C ALA A 582 -14.95 -21.05 37.72
N ASP A 583 -13.74 -20.99 38.27
CA ASP A 583 -12.53 -21.39 37.57
C ASP A 583 -12.53 -22.91 37.36
N GLN A 584 -12.14 -23.34 36.16
CA GLN A 584 -12.25 -24.73 35.73
C GLN A 584 -11.17 -25.06 34.70
N ALA A 585 -10.81 -26.34 34.62
CA ALA A 585 -9.82 -26.82 33.67
C ALA A 585 -10.19 -26.40 32.24
N GLN A 586 -9.22 -25.82 31.52
CA GLN A 586 -9.35 -25.42 30.12
C GLN A 586 -10.43 -24.34 29.84
N LEU A 587 -10.85 -23.55 30.84
CA LEU A 587 -11.83 -22.49 30.67
C LEU A 587 -11.50 -21.56 29.49
N PHE A 588 -10.28 -21.05 29.44
CA PHE A 588 -9.82 -20.17 28.36
C PHE A 588 -9.95 -20.85 26.98
N ALA A 589 -9.49 -22.10 26.85
CA ALA A 589 -9.57 -22.84 25.59
C ALA A 589 -11.01 -23.11 25.15
N ARG A 590 -11.94 -23.27 26.09
CA ARG A 590 -13.38 -23.44 25.80
C ARG A 590 -13.99 -22.13 25.28
N ILE A 591 -13.66 -21.01 25.91
CA ILE A 591 -14.12 -19.69 25.47
C ILE A 591 -13.58 -19.38 24.07
N THR A 592 -12.28 -19.60 23.81
CA THR A 592 -11.69 -19.35 22.49
C THR A 592 -12.20 -20.30 21.42
N ARG A 593 -12.50 -21.58 21.75
CA ARG A 593 -13.17 -22.52 20.84
C ARG A 593 -14.57 -22.05 20.45
N TYR A 594 -15.32 -21.47 21.38
CA TYR A 594 -16.60 -20.85 21.04
C TYR A 594 -16.41 -19.72 20.02
N PHE A 595 -15.47 -18.81 20.26
CA PHE A 595 -15.20 -17.71 19.31
C PHE A 595 -14.78 -18.24 17.93
N ASP A 596 -13.90 -19.23 17.88
CA ASP A 596 -13.46 -19.86 16.64
C ASP A 596 -14.64 -20.50 15.86
N SER A 597 -15.55 -21.20 16.56
CA SER A 597 -16.74 -21.80 15.95
C SER A 597 -17.72 -20.80 15.33
N ARG A 598 -17.59 -19.52 15.70
CA ARG A 598 -18.39 -18.40 15.19
C ARG A 598 -17.57 -17.46 14.31
N SER A 599 -16.35 -17.85 13.92
CA SER A 599 -15.44 -17.02 13.14
C SER A 599 -15.18 -15.64 13.79
N ILE A 600 -15.26 -15.58 15.12
CA ILE A 600 -14.94 -14.40 15.92
C ILE A 600 -13.45 -14.44 16.24
N SER A 601 -12.71 -13.43 15.79
CA SER A 601 -11.27 -13.32 16.04
C SER A 601 -11.03 -12.65 17.39
N VAL A 602 -10.27 -13.31 18.27
CA VAL A 602 -9.80 -12.71 19.52
C VAL A 602 -8.62 -11.80 19.23
N GLN A 603 -8.78 -10.50 19.51
CA GLN A 603 -7.71 -9.51 19.39
C GLN A 603 -6.88 -9.43 20.66
N HIS A 604 -7.55 -9.49 21.80
CA HIS A 604 -6.93 -9.39 23.12
C HIS A 604 -7.72 -10.18 24.17
N ALA A 605 -7.04 -10.68 25.20
CA ALA A 605 -7.69 -11.30 26.34
C ALA A 605 -6.95 -10.95 27.64
N HIS A 606 -7.69 -10.51 28.65
CA HIS A 606 -7.26 -10.48 30.03
C HIS A 606 -7.87 -11.66 30.76
N VAL A 607 -7.02 -12.53 31.31
CA VAL A 607 -7.44 -13.72 32.06
C VAL A 607 -7.06 -13.52 33.51
N HIS A 608 -8.03 -13.62 34.41
CA HIS A 608 -7.79 -13.42 35.85
C HIS A 608 -8.48 -14.49 36.69
N THR A 609 -7.70 -15.22 37.46
CA THR A 609 -8.22 -16.04 38.56
C THR A 609 -8.24 -15.22 39.84
N LEU A 610 -9.45 -14.89 40.31
CA LEU A 610 -9.69 -14.16 41.55
C LEU A 610 -9.60 -15.07 42.76
N ARG A 611 -9.47 -14.46 43.94
CA ARG A 611 -9.57 -15.16 45.23
C ARG A 611 -10.93 -15.87 45.34
N GLY A 612 -10.91 -17.15 45.69
CA GLY A 612 -12.12 -17.99 45.80
C GLY A 612 -12.45 -18.83 44.56
N ALA A 613 -11.46 -19.20 43.74
CA ALA A 613 -11.60 -20.07 42.57
C ALA A 613 -12.65 -19.57 41.54
N ARG A 614 -12.64 -18.26 41.29
CA ARG A 614 -13.50 -17.60 40.28
C ARG A 614 -12.61 -17.03 39.18
N ALA A 615 -13.02 -17.20 37.93
CA ALA A 615 -12.39 -16.58 36.78
C ALA A 615 -13.15 -15.31 36.37
N LEU A 616 -12.43 -14.23 36.06
CA LEU A 616 -12.92 -13.00 35.46
C LEU A 616 -12.08 -12.73 34.21
N ASP A 617 -12.61 -13.16 33.07
CA ASP A 617 -11.93 -13.03 31.80
C ASP A 617 -12.61 -11.96 30.95
N SER A 618 -11.82 -11.07 30.35
CA SER A 618 -12.31 -10.06 29.41
C SER A 618 -11.61 -10.21 28.07
N PHE A 619 -12.39 -10.22 26.98
CA PHE A 619 -11.91 -10.40 25.62
C PHE A 619 -12.28 -9.20 24.78
N ILE A 620 -11.36 -8.73 23.94
CA ILE A 620 -11.67 -7.84 22.82
C ILE A 620 -11.69 -8.72 21.59
N VAL A 621 -12.82 -8.73 20.89
CA VAL A 621 -13.06 -9.58 19.75
C VAL A 621 -13.60 -8.79 18.56
N SER A 622 -13.38 -9.31 17.36
CA SER A 622 -13.92 -8.73 16.13
C SER A 622 -14.43 -9.83 15.20
N HIS A 623 -15.39 -9.48 14.35
CA HIS A 623 -15.91 -10.39 13.34
C HIS A 623 -15.41 -9.91 11.96
N PRO A 624 -14.65 -10.73 11.20
CA PRO A 624 -14.01 -10.31 9.95
C PRO A 624 -14.96 -9.71 8.91
N ASP A 625 -16.21 -10.20 8.87
CA ASP A 625 -17.21 -9.81 7.86
C ASP A 625 -18.25 -8.80 8.35
N HIS A 626 -18.11 -8.22 9.55
CA HIS A 626 -19.08 -7.26 10.10
C HIS A 626 -18.44 -5.92 10.45
N GLU A 627 -18.45 -5.00 9.48
CA GLU A 627 -18.08 -3.61 9.69
C GLU A 627 -19.24 -2.82 10.32
N GLY A 628 -19.43 -2.98 11.63
CA GLY A 628 -20.11 -1.99 12.46
C GLY A 628 -21.52 -2.32 12.98
N ASN A 629 -22.19 -3.37 12.48
CA ASN A 629 -23.48 -3.80 13.04
C ASN A 629 -23.35 -5.01 13.99
N TYR A 630 -22.72 -4.78 15.15
CA TYR A 630 -22.49 -5.83 16.14
C TYR A 630 -23.68 -6.08 17.07
N ARG A 631 -24.75 -5.28 17.04
CA ARG A 631 -25.82 -5.33 18.06
C ARG A 631 -26.47 -6.69 18.18
N GLU A 632 -26.78 -7.35 17.06
CA GLU A 632 -27.38 -8.69 17.06
C GLU A 632 -26.38 -9.76 17.56
N LEU A 633 -25.09 -9.62 17.19
CA LEU A 633 -24.01 -10.48 17.65
C LEU A 633 -23.78 -10.39 19.17
N LEU A 634 -23.95 -9.22 19.79
CA LEU A 634 -23.74 -9.05 21.24
C LEU A 634 -24.66 -9.97 22.04
N THR A 635 -25.97 -9.89 21.81
CA THR A 635 -26.97 -10.70 22.53
C THR A 635 -26.84 -12.19 22.24
N LEU A 636 -26.49 -12.53 20.99
CA LEU A 636 -26.20 -13.90 20.60
C LEU A 636 -25.00 -14.45 21.40
N VAL A 637 -23.89 -13.71 21.47
CA VAL A 637 -22.71 -14.11 22.22
C VAL A 637 -23.00 -14.25 23.72
N GLU A 638 -23.75 -13.33 24.31
CA GLU A 638 -24.12 -13.41 25.73
C GLU A 638 -24.90 -14.70 26.04
N SER A 639 -25.86 -15.07 25.19
CA SER A 639 -26.72 -16.23 25.42
C SER A 639 -26.02 -17.56 25.12
N GLU A 640 -25.34 -17.65 23.96
CA GLU A 640 -24.73 -18.89 23.50
C GLU A 640 -23.45 -19.24 24.26
N LEU A 641 -22.59 -18.27 24.55
CA LEU A 641 -21.38 -18.53 25.34
C LEU A 641 -21.76 -18.90 26.77
N LYS A 642 -22.78 -18.25 27.36
CA LYS A 642 -23.30 -18.66 28.68
C LYS A 642 -23.78 -20.11 28.64
N ALA A 643 -24.58 -20.49 27.64
CA ALA A 643 -25.05 -21.87 27.48
C ALA A 643 -23.90 -22.86 27.25
N HIS A 644 -22.87 -22.47 26.48
CA HIS A 644 -21.68 -23.29 26.23
C HIS A 644 -20.85 -23.52 27.50
N LEU A 645 -20.81 -22.54 28.40
CA LEU A 645 -20.12 -22.66 29.68
C LEU A 645 -20.89 -23.51 30.71
N ILE A 646 -22.23 -23.54 30.64
CA ILE A 646 -23.07 -24.37 31.52
C ILE A 646 -23.07 -25.84 31.13
N ARG A 647 -23.07 -26.16 29.82
CA ARG A 647 -23.25 -27.54 29.32
C ARG A 647 -22.01 -28.43 29.42
N ASN A 648 -20.83 -27.86 29.62
CA ASN A 648 -19.55 -28.56 29.52
C ASN A 648 -18.70 -28.39 30.77
#